data_AF-A0A2H0SF78-F1
#
_entry.id   AF-A0A2H0SF78-F1
#
_cell.length_a   1.000
_cell.length_b   1.000
_cell.length_c   1.000
_cell.angle_alpha   90.00
_cell.angle_beta   90.00
_cell.angle_gamma   90.00
#
_symmetry.space_group_name_H-M   'P 1'
#
loop_
_entity.id
_entity.type
_entity.pdbx_description
1 polymer ?
#
loop_
_entity_poly.entity_id
_entity_poly.type
_entity_poly.pdbx_seq_one_letter_code
_entity_poly.pdbx_strand_id
1 'polypeptide(L)'
;FSNSATVNNSISQTESKTPKIVEKLSTQEKTAAKASEIKDKYRRPEEIELEQAERAPDPKEVSNEPIFQERRSGSVVAPDTQRADELVSVPTGTPPRPPQETSIGSDDLPPDGSALRQIDAMVGKLSPAANLLDKAKKAIEIFPRLFTDRFAPIREFENKVSKLQGKPIDINSSPYVGARMYAGRFGIVEGNFRDLYGILQPVRKMRADFTRYVLAQRTSERAARGIENPLGLTQHTAEEALTELKNKVGEKSFQTFQQVGNGMQNWAIQAILEPMRDVGILSNKAFNAVVEKNKNWLPFHVLEFIPTLEEADKMVIGSETFSVSKQGVVSALEGTDKIIRDPFVSIIDNLTKAVSLVERNKVALKLVDLRKTHPDATKGLIRYIPEGQNPPQEWESISVFIGGKVTRWAVPKELSEAMHAMSPAQAGLMGKLVMLSSKAFKAGTTTLYFPFTLSNAVRDYQTATLVSKYGFNPAVWLSGFKDGFRSAFKWESKAYDDFMRNQGGYGGYIESSKGLATASEQLFRPRWMERTKAVINPFELIGNFSEAIELAPRLGIYKKALSKGATPLEAAFEARNVTVDFAKSGVEARLINMWVPFVNARWQGLLNVGRVLKDNPVRTAARAMALTVLPGIATYFYNVMNHEELWDDIPQWAKDTY
;
A
#
# COMPACT_ATOMS: atom_id res chain seq x y z
N PHE A 1 12.53 23.61 82.71
CA PHE A 1 13.61 23.46 83.71
C PHE A 1 14.90 23.13 82.96
N SER A 2 15.92 23.94 83.22
CA SER A 2 17.36 23.74 82.95
C SER A 2 17.85 23.48 81.51
N ASN A 3 18.20 24.60 80.86
CA ASN A 3 19.37 24.74 79.97
C ASN A 3 20.68 24.38 80.71
N SER A 4 21.69 23.93 79.96
CA SER A 4 23.15 24.21 80.06
C SER A 4 23.90 23.15 79.22
N ALA A 5 24.93 23.41 78.41
CA ALA A 5 25.65 24.62 78.07
C ALA A 5 26.42 24.41 76.76
N THR A 6 26.67 25.53 76.11
CA THR A 6 27.58 25.83 74.99
C THR A 6 29.05 25.50 75.31
N VAL A 7 29.88 25.23 74.30
CA VAL A 7 31.03 26.08 73.86
C VAL A 7 31.89 25.37 72.78
N ASN A 8 32.29 26.18 71.79
CA ASN A 8 33.26 26.00 70.68
C ASN A 8 34.55 25.21 71.05
N ASN A 9 35.34 24.60 70.15
CA ASN A 9 36.13 25.20 69.08
C ASN A 9 37.09 24.15 68.45
N SER A 10 37.63 24.49 67.27
CA SER A 10 38.85 23.99 66.57
C SER A 10 38.95 22.55 66.01
N ILE A 11 38.78 22.49 64.68
CA ILE A 11 39.66 21.89 63.63
C ILE A 11 40.59 20.74 64.07
N SER A 12 40.34 19.54 63.53
CA SER A 12 41.35 18.73 62.83
C SER A 12 40.67 17.68 61.95
N GLN A 13 41.10 17.59 60.70
CA GLN A 13 40.82 16.47 59.80
C GLN A 13 41.34 15.16 60.41
N THR A 14 40.56 14.09 60.37
CA THR A 14 41.02 12.71 60.14
C THR A 14 39.84 11.76 59.96
N GLU A 15 40.08 10.75 59.13
CA GLU A 15 39.14 9.93 58.38
C GLU A 15 38.35 8.90 59.20
N SER A 16 37.16 8.52 58.72
CA SER A 16 36.76 7.11 58.67
C SER A 16 35.44 6.88 57.89
N LYS A 17 35.61 6.36 56.66
CA LYS A 17 34.86 5.25 56.02
C LYS A 17 33.43 5.50 55.53
N THR A 18 33.35 5.99 54.30
CA THR A 18 32.27 5.67 53.34
C THR A 18 32.41 4.20 52.89
N PRO A 19 31.35 3.37 52.89
CA PRO A 19 31.43 2.04 52.29
C PRO A 19 31.45 2.18 50.76
N LYS A 20 32.59 1.87 50.17
CA LYS A 20 32.75 1.60 48.73
C LYS A 20 31.87 0.41 48.34
N ILE A 21 30.74 0.67 47.69
CA ILE A 21 30.11 -0.29 46.76
C ILE A 21 29.86 0.45 45.44
N VAL A 22 30.95 0.80 44.75
CA VAL A 22 30.94 1.19 43.32
C VAL A 22 31.92 0.32 42.50
N GLU A 23 32.54 -0.69 43.11
CA GLU A 23 33.43 -1.63 42.41
C GLU A 23 32.90 -3.05 42.49
N LYS A 24 31.97 -3.37 41.59
CA LYS A 24 31.90 -4.63 40.82
C LYS A 24 30.67 -4.72 39.90
N LEU A 25 30.26 -3.62 39.27
CA LEU A 25 29.45 -3.74 38.05
C LEU A 25 30.37 -4.26 36.94
N SER A 26 29.98 -5.34 36.30
CA SER A 26 30.63 -5.86 35.09
C SER A 26 30.67 -4.79 34.01
N THR A 27 31.57 -4.93 33.03
CA THR A 27 31.65 -4.00 31.89
C THR A 27 30.31 -3.88 31.16
N GLN A 28 29.51 -4.95 31.12
CA GLN A 28 28.14 -4.94 30.59
C GLN A 28 27.17 -4.13 31.46
N GLU A 29 27.21 -4.24 32.78
CA GLU A 29 26.32 -3.50 33.67
C GLU A 29 26.67 -2.02 33.75
N LYS A 30 27.96 -1.66 33.67
CA LYS A 30 28.40 -0.25 33.54
C LYS A 30 27.96 0.33 32.19
N THR A 31 28.03 -0.47 31.12
CA THR A 31 27.55 -0.06 29.79
C THR A 31 26.03 0.05 29.76
N ALA A 32 25.30 -0.84 30.43
CA ALA A 32 23.85 -0.80 30.56
C ALA A 32 23.36 0.37 31.42
N ALA A 33 24.04 0.68 32.54
CA ALA A 33 23.74 1.83 33.37
C ALA A 33 24.01 3.15 32.61
N LYS A 34 25.15 3.24 31.91
CA LYS A 34 25.49 4.41 31.08
C LYS A 34 24.57 4.53 29.85
N ALA A 35 24.13 3.41 29.28
CA ALA A 35 23.14 3.37 28.22
C ALA A 35 21.74 3.76 28.71
N SER A 36 21.37 3.39 29.94
CA SER A 36 20.12 3.83 30.59
C SER A 36 20.16 5.32 30.90
N GLU A 37 21.28 5.84 31.42
CA GLU A 37 21.47 7.25 31.74
C GLU A 37 21.49 8.12 30.46
N ILE A 38 22.07 7.61 29.37
CA ILE A 38 22.00 8.23 28.04
C ILE A 38 20.58 8.13 27.46
N LYS A 39 19.90 6.99 27.62
CA LYS A 39 18.51 6.76 27.17
C LYS A 39 17.53 7.70 27.87
N ASP A 40 17.76 8.02 29.15
CA ASP A 40 16.94 8.94 29.92
C ASP A 40 17.25 10.41 29.61
N LYS A 41 18.50 10.73 29.25
CA LYS A 41 18.93 12.08 28.84
C LYS A 41 18.39 12.53 27.47
N TYR A 42 17.98 11.60 26.60
CA TYR A 42 17.46 11.90 25.25
C TYR A 42 16.00 11.46 25.04
N ARG A 43 15.29 11.10 26.11
CA ARG A 43 13.89 10.72 26.06
C ARG A 43 13.02 11.97 25.84
N ARG A 44 12.10 11.93 24.86
CA ARG A 44 11.17 13.06 24.62
C ARG A 44 10.02 13.03 25.63
N PRO A 45 9.37 14.16 25.95
CA PRO A 45 8.19 14.21 26.84
C PRO A 45 7.09 13.21 26.43
N GLU A 46 6.85 13.04 25.13
CA GLU A 46 5.89 12.08 24.56
C GLU A 46 6.22 10.62 24.86
N GLU A 47 7.51 10.25 24.91
CA GLU A 47 7.97 8.89 25.24
C GLU A 47 7.82 8.61 26.75
N ILE A 48 7.99 9.65 27.57
CA ILE A 48 7.77 9.59 29.03
C ILE A 48 6.28 9.51 29.35
N GLU A 49 5.43 10.29 28.67
CA GLU A 49 3.96 10.22 28.82
C GLU A 49 3.40 8.86 28.40
N LEU A 50 3.90 8.27 27.31
CA LEU A 50 3.47 6.95 26.85
C LEU A 50 3.90 5.84 27.82
N GLU A 51 5.11 5.92 28.38
CA GLU A 51 5.59 4.96 29.37
C GLU A 51 4.91 5.13 30.74
N GLN A 52 4.55 6.36 31.11
CA GLN A 52 3.73 6.65 32.29
C GLN A 52 2.29 6.18 32.10
N ALA A 53 1.72 6.30 30.90
CA ALA A 53 0.41 5.75 30.55
C ALA A 53 0.40 4.21 30.44
N GLU A 54 1.56 3.58 30.25
CA GLU A 54 1.75 2.13 30.24
C GLU A 54 2.19 1.53 31.59
N ARG A 55 2.45 2.36 32.61
CA ARG A 55 2.61 1.85 33.98
C ARG A 55 1.28 1.27 34.46
N ALA A 56 1.21 -0.06 34.52
CA ALA A 56 0.12 -0.74 35.20
C ALA A 56 0.02 -0.27 36.66
N PRO A 57 -1.19 -0.10 37.23
CA PRO A 57 -1.33 0.13 38.66
C PRO A 57 -0.75 -1.07 39.44
N ASP A 58 -0.21 -0.80 40.63
CA ASP A 58 0.36 -1.80 41.52
C ASP A 58 -0.66 -2.96 41.69
N PRO A 59 -0.25 -4.24 41.56
CA PRO A 59 -1.11 -5.39 41.84
C PRO A 59 -1.89 -5.31 43.17
N LYS A 60 -1.39 -4.53 44.15
CA LYS A 60 -2.07 -4.25 45.41
C LYS A 60 -3.25 -3.28 45.26
N GLU A 61 -3.21 -2.32 44.34
CA GLU A 61 -4.31 -1.37 44.09
C GLU A 61 -5.47 -2.05 43.34
N VAL A 62 -5.17 -2.96 42.40
CA VAL A 62 -6.19 -3.75 41.68
C VAL A 62 -6.96 -4.69 42.62
N SER A 63 -6.34 -5.13 43.71
CA SER A 63 -6.98 -5.97 44.73
C SER A 63 -7.95 -5.22 45.65
N ASN A 64 -7.92 -3.88 45.63
CA ASN A 64 -8.77 -3.02 46.44
C ASN A 64 -9.92 -2.38 45.65
N GLU A 65 -10.10 -2.72 44.37
CA GLU A 65 -11.25 -2.23 43.62
C GLU A 65 -12.57 -2.82 44.15
N PRO A 66 -13.66 -2.01 44.23
CA PRO A 66 -14.93 -2.40 44.82
C PRO A 66 -15.51 -3.69 44.21
N ILE A 67 -15.34 -3.85 42.90
CA ILE A 67 -15.83 -4.99 42.11
C ILE A 67 -15.19 -6.33 42.53
N PHE A 68 -13.95 -6.30 43.04
CA PHE A 68 -13.24 -7.50 43.51
C PHE A 68 -13.55 -7.81 44.98
N GLN A 69 -13.82 -6.78 45.78
CA GLN A 69 -14.30 -6.94 47.16
C GLN A 69 -15.72 -7.53 47.18
N GLU A 70 -16.60 -7.07 46.29
CA GLU A 70 -17.98 -7.59 46.13
C GLU A 70 -18.03 -9.04 45.63
N ARG A 71 -17.05 -9.46 44.81
CA ARG A 71 -16.91 -10.87 44.39
C ARG A 71 -16.33 -11.76 45.49
N ARG A 72 -15.49 -11.22 46.38
CA ARG A 72 -14.93 -11.97 47.53
C ARG A 72 -15.90 -12.09 48.70
N SER A 73 -16.82 -11.14 48.86
CA SER A 73 -17.87 -11.19 49.89
C SER A 73 -19.05 -12.09 49.53
N GLY A 74 -19.04 -12.74 48.36
CA GLY A 74 -20.10 -13.65 47.92
C GLY A 74 -21.41 -12.95 47.55
N SER A 75 -21.40 -11.63 47.36
CA SER A 75 -22.61 -10.82 47.10
C SER A 75 -23.00 -10.76 45.62
N VAL A 76 -22.22 -11.40 44.74
CA VAL A 76 -22.53 -11.60 43.31
C VAL A 76 -22.50 -13.10 43.00
N VAL A 77 -23.67 -13.73 42.95
CA VAL A 77 -23.83 -15.15 42.58
C VAL A 77 -24.09 -15.24 41.08
N ALA A 78 -23.38 -16.13 40.39
CA ALA A 78 -23.62 -16.42 38.98
C ALA A 78 -25.04 -17.02 38.79
N PRO A 79 -25.76 -16.69 37.71
CA PRO A 79 -27.11 -17.21 37.48
C PRO A 79 -27.07 -18.73 37.25
N ASP A 80 -28.04 -19.43 37.85
CA ASP A 80 -28.14 -20.89 37.95
C ASP A 80 -28.75 -21.55 36.68
N THR A 81 -28.41 -21.04 35.50
CA THR A 81 -28.94 -21.55 34.22
C THR A 81 -27.86 -22.26 33.41
N GLN A 82 -28.09 -23.54 33.11
CA GLN A 82 -27.27 -24.37 32.21
C GLN A 82 -27.24 -23.83 30.78
N ARG A 83 -26.11 -24.02 30.08
CA ARG A 83 -25.97 -23.68 28.65
C ARG A 83 -26.68 -24.69 27.76
N ALA A 84 -27.18 -24.20 26.62
CA ALA A 84 -27.99 -24.94 25.66
C ALA A 84 -27.24 -25.97 24.79
N ASP A 85 -25.95 -26.24 25.03
CA ASP A 85 -25.14 -27.26 24.35
C ASP A 85 -25.01 -28.58 25.14
N GLU A 86 -25.60 -28.66 26.33
CA GLU A 86 -25.69 -29.88 27.13
C GLU A 86 -27.15 -30.36 27.16
N LEU A 87 -27.51 -31.34 26.29
CA LEU A 87 -28.54 -32.41 26.46
C LEU A 87 -28.96 -33.10 25.10
N VAL A 88 -28.22 -34.17 24.74
CA VAL A 88 -28.58 -35.51 24.16
C VAL A 88 -29.45 -35.74 22.88
N SER A 89 -28.80 -36.40 21.90
CA SER A 89 -29.14 -37.46 20.89
C SER A 89 -30.36 -37.42 19.92
N VAL A 90 -30.11 -37.76 18.64
CA VAL A 90 -31.10 -37.98 17.56
C VAL A 90 -30.81 -39.33 16.84
N PRO A 91 -31.83 -40.10 16.37
CA PRO A 91 -31.69 -41.54 16.05
C PRO A 91 -31.20 -41.88 14.61
N THR A 92 -30.89 -43.16 14.41
CA THR A 92 -30.30 -43.81 13.23
C THR A 92 -31.26 -44.04 12.05
N GLY A 93 -30.81 -43.71 10.83
CA GLY A 93 -31.40 -44.17 9.57
C GLY A 93 -30.37 -44.12 8.41
N THR A 94 -30.27 -45.21 7.63
CA THR A 94 -29.32 -45.37 6.51
C THR A 94 -30.01 -45.24 5.14
N PRO A 95 -29.48 -44.42 4.19
CA PRO A 95 -29.86 -44.44 2.77
C PRO A 95 -28.91 -45.30 1.89
N PRO A 96 -29.28 -45.60 0.62
CA PRO A 96 -28.80 -46.76 -0.15
C PRO A 96 -27.43 -46.58 -0.82
N ARG A 97 -26.74 -47.72 -1.05
CA ARG A 97 -25.42 -47.84 -1.70
C ARG A 97 -25.45 -47.50 -3.22
N PRO A 98 -24.52 -46.67 -3.70
CA PRO A 98 -24.09 -46.67 -5.11
C PRO A 98 -23.07 -47.80 -5.38
N PRO A 99 -22.80 -48.14 -6.66
CA PRO A 99 -22.09 -49.36 -7.04
C PRO A 99 -20.62 -49.37 -6.59
N GLN A 100 -20.15 -50.53 -6.15
CA GLN A 100 -18.75 -50.76 -5.77
C GLN A 100 -17.86 -50.74 -7.02
N GLU A 101 -16.97 -49.75 -7.10
CA GLU A 101 -15.71 -49.91 -7.84
C GLU A 101 -14.77 -50.76 -6.99
N THR A 102 -14.34 -51.91 -7.50
CA THR A 102 -13.27 -52.70 -6.90
C THR A 102 -11.94 -51.95 -7.06
N SER A 103 -11.37 -51.51 -5.93
CA SER A 103 -10.03 -50.93 -5.87
C SER A 103 -8.96 -51.96 -6.21
N ILE A 104 -7.84 -51.52 -6.77
CA ILE A 104 -6.57 -52.26 -6.98
C ILE A 104 -5.89 -52.53 -5.61
N GLY A 105 -6.65 -53.06 -4.65
CA GLY A 105 -6.20 -53.37 -3.29
C GLY A 105 -6.45 -54.83 -2.91
N SER A 106 -6.97 -55.63 -3.85
CA SER A 106 -7.19 -57.07 -3.66
C SER A 106 -6.05 -57.93 -4.20
N ASP A 107 -5.01 -57.33 -4.79
CA ASP A 107 -3.86 -58.07 -5.30
C ASP A 107 -2.76 -58.14 -4.25
N ASP A 108 -2.13 -59.31 -4.14
CA ASP A 108 -1.01 -59.54 -3.22
C ASP A 108 0.12 -58.53 -3.47
N LEU A 109 0.69 -58.01 -2.37
CA LEU A 109 1.76 -57.02 -2.43
C LEU A 109 2.96 -57.56 -3.21
N PRO A 110 3.53 -56.78 -4.16
CA PRO A 110 4.70 -57.23 -4.90
C PRO A 110 5.92 -57.41 -3.98
N PRO A 111 6.86 -58.31 -4.34
CA PRO A 111 8.01 -58.67 -3.50
C PRO A 111 8.86 -57.47 -3.07
N ASP A 112 9.43 -57.56 -1.87
CA ASP A 112 10.34 -56.56 -1.29
C ASP A 112 11.50 -56.25 -2.25
N GLY A 113 11.60 -54.99 -2.69
CA GLY A 113 12.63 -54.51 -3.65
C GLY A 113 12.13 -54.27 -5.07
N SER A 114 10.87 -54.59 -5.38
CA SER A 114 10.23 -54.32 -6.67
C SER A 114 10.04 -52.82 -6.96
N ALA A 115 10.28 -52.41 -8.21
CA ALA A 115 10.01 -51.05 -8.69
C ALA A 115 8.53 -50.65 -8.57
N LEU A 116 7.61 -51.61 -8.56
CA LEU A 116 6.17 -51.37 -8.36
C LEU A 116 5.88 -50.86 -6.95
N ARG A 117 6.62 -51.31 -5.93
CA ARG A 117 6.47 -50.85 -4.55
C ARG A 117 6.89 -49.38 -4.37
N GLN A 118 7.81 -48.89 -5.19
CA GLN A 118 8.24 -47.49 -5.21
C GLN A 118 7.19 -46.58 -5.86
N ILE A 119 6.40 -47.10 -6.80
CA ILE A 119 5.27 -46.39 -7.42
C ILE A 119 4.07 -46.34 -6.45
N ASP A 120 3.77 -47.44 -5.75
CA ASP A 120 2.69 -47.47 -4.73
C ASP A 120 2.99 -46.52 -3.55
N ALA A 121 4.26 -46.30 -3.21
CA ALA A 121 4.69 -45.34 -2.20
C ALA A 121 4.53 -43.86 -2.62
N MET A 122 4.32 -43.56 -3.91
CA MET A 122 4.03 -42.21 -4.40
C MET A 122 2.58 -41.77 -4.17
N VAL A 123 1.68 -42.71 -3.87
CA VAL A 123 0.28 -42.40 -3.52
C VAL A 123 0.21 -42.25 -2.00
N GLY A 124 0.32 -41.01 -1.53
CA GLY A 124 0.38 -40.67 -0.10
C GLY A 124 -0.77 -41.28 0.70
N LYS A 125 -0.43 -41.84 1.88
CA LYS A 125 -1.41 -42.24 2.90
C LYS A 125 -2.37 -41.07 3.15
N LEU A 126 -3.66 -41.27 2.86
CA LEU A 126 -4.72 -40.35 3.20
C LEU A 126 -4.63 -40.03 4.70
N SER A 127 -4.33 -38.77 5.02
CA SER A 127 -4.54 -38.26 6.37
C SER A 127 -6.00 -38.52 6.77
N PRO A 128 -6.30 -38.84 8.05
CA PRO A 128 -7.67 -39.08 8.48
C PRO A 128 -8.56 -37.92 8.00
N ALA A 129 -9.67 -38.28 7.35
CA ALA A 129 -10.56 -37.32 6.72
C ALA A 129 -11.13 -36.39 7.80
N ALA A 130 -10.52 -35.20 7.98
CA ALA A 130 -11.17 -34.15 8.74
C ALA A 130 -12.56 -33.91 8.10
N ASN A 131 -13.60 -33.90 8.95
CA ASN A 131 -15.00 -33.80 8.55
C ASN A 131 -15.18 -32.78 7.42
N LEU A 132 -15.81 -33.20 6.32
CA LEU A 132 -16.05 -32.34 5.16
C LEU A 132 -16.76 -31.02 5.55
N LEU A 133 -17.64 -31.09 6.56
CA LEU A 133 -18.33 -29.94 7.13
C LEU A 133 -17.40 -28.98 7.88
N ASP A 134 -16.42 -29.47 8.63
CA ASP A 134 -15.46 -28.61 9.33
C ASP A 134 -14.44 -28.01 8.36
N LYS A 135 -14.05 -28.75 7.32
CA LYS A 135 -13.29 -28.22 6.19
C LYS A 135 -14.08 -27.19 5.40
N ALA A 136 -15.38 -27.40 5.16
CA ALA A 136 -16.25 -26.46 4.46
C ALA A 136 -16.51 -25.20 5.29
N LYS A 137 -16.75 -25.33 6.60
CA LYS A 137 -16.89 -24.19 7.53
C LYS A 137 -15.60 -23.38 7.62
N LYS A 138 -14.45 -24.03 7.84
CA LYS A 138 -13.15 -23.36 7.82
C LYS A 138 -12.85 -22.75 6.45
N ALA A 139 -13.20 -23.41 5.35
CA ALA A 139 -13.07 -22.85 4.02
C ALA A 139 -13.95 -21.61 3.86
N ILE A 140 -15.22 -21.61 4.29
CA ILE A 140 -16.12 -20.45 4.25
C ILE A 140 -15.60 -19.29 5.12
N GLU A 141 -15.02 -19.56 6.29
CA GLU A 141 -14.42 -18.53 7.16
C GLU A 141 -13.13 -17.94 6.55
N ILE A 142 -12.32 -18.74 5.88
CA ILE A 142 -11.03 -18.34 5.30
C ILE A 142 -11.19 -17.77 3.86
N PHE A 143 -12.26 -18.14 3.14
CA PHE A 143 -12.50 -17.81 1.73
C PHE A 143 -12.60 -16.30 1.46
N PRO A 144 -13.29 -15.48 2.27
CA PRO A 144 -13.27 -14.03 2.11
C PRO A 144 -11.84 -13.46 2.17
N ARG A 145 -11.02 -13.93 3.10
CA ARG A 145 -9.63 -13.47 3.27
C ARG A 145 -8.73 -13.89 2.11
N LEU A 146 -8.84 -15.14 1.65
CA LEU A 146 -7.99 -15.68 0.57
C LEU A 146 -8.41 -15.21 -0.83
N PHE A 147 -9.70 -14.93 -1.04
CA PHE A 147 -10.26 -14.70 -2.38
C PHE A 147 -10.75 -13.25 -2.59
N THR A 148 -11.28 -12.57 -1.58
CA THR A 148 -11.92 -11.24 -1.78
C THR A 148 -11.02 -10.05 -1.53
N ASP A 149 -10.33 -10.03 -0.40
CA ASP A 149 -9.59 -8.85 0.03
C ASP A 149 -8.47 -9.24 0.99
N ARG A 150 -7.23 -9.13 0.52
CA ARG A 150 -6.04 -9.37 1.34
C ARG A 150 -5.93 -8.46 2.57
N PHE A 151 -6.62 -7.31 2.57
CA PHE A 151 -6.63 -6.36 3.69
C PHE A 151 -7.85 -6.56 4.60
N ALA A 152 -8.63 -7.64 4.41
CA ALA A 152 -9.74 -7.98 5.28
C ALA A 152 -9.34 -8.04 6.78
N PRO A 153 -8.17 -8.57 7.18
CA PRO A 153 -7.76 -8.54 8.58
C PRO A 153 -7.60 -7.12 9.15
N ILE A 154 -7.14 -6.15 8.34
CA ILE A 154 -7.07 -4.74 8.74
C ILE A 154 -8.48 -4.18 8.97
N ARG A 155 -9.43 -4.49 8.07
CA ARG A 155 -10.83 -4.08 8.20
C ARG A 155 -11.52 -4.70 9.41
N GLU A 156 -11.29 -5.99 9.66
CA GLU A 156 -11.85 -6.69 10.82
C GLU A 156 -11.31 -6.11 12.13
N PHE A 157 -10.03 -5.78 12.15
CA PHE A 157 -9.41 -5.06 13.26
C PHE A 157 -10.08 -3.70 13.50
N GLU A 158 -10.23 -2.87 12.45
CA GLU A 158 -10.93 -1.58 12.53
C GLU A 158 -12.38 -1.71 13.01
N ASN A 159 -13.10 -2.71 12.53
CA ASN A 159 -14.47 -2.99 12.96
C ASN A 159 -14.52 -3.37 14.43
N LYS A 160 -13.53 -4.13 14.93
CA LYS A 160 -13.42 -4.46 16.35
C LYS A 160 -13.18 -3.21 17.18
N VAL A 161 -12.24 -2.35 16.77
CA VAL A 161 -11.98 -1.06 17.43
C VAL A 161 -13.23 -0.18 17.43
N SER A 162 -13.92 -0.06 16.28
CA SER A 162 -15.13 0.73 16.14
C SER A 162 -16.27 0.23 17.03
N LYS A 163 -16.44 -1.10 17.16
CA LYS A 163 -17.42 -1.71 18.06
C LYS A 163 -17.10 -1.44 19.53
N LEU A 164 -15.84 -1.57 19.93
CA LEU A 164 -15.41 -1.30 21.30
C LEU A 164 -15.57 0.18 21.66
N GLN A 165 -15.39 1.09 20.71
CA GLN A 165 -15.57 2.52 20.90
C GLN A 165 -17.04 3.00 20.77
N GLY A 166 -17.88 2.22 20.08
CA GLY A 166 -19.25 2.62 19.76
C GLY A 166 -19.38 3.65 18.62
N LYS A 167 -18.29 3.95 17.89
CA LYS A 167 -18.30 4.85 16.72
C LYS A 167 -17.40 4.33 15.60
N PRO A 168 -17.71 4.58 14.31
CA PRO A 168 -16.83 4.21 13.21
C PRO A 168 -15.55 5.04 13.20
N ILE A 169 -14.45 4.43 12.77
CA ILE A 169 -13.19 5.13 12.48
C ILE A 169 -13.39 6.08 11.29
N ASP A 170 -12.88 7.30 11.41
CA ASP A 170 -12.91 8.29 10.32
C ASP A 170 -12.13 7.77 9.10
N ILE A 171 -12.63 8.04 7.90
CA ILE A 171 -12.01 7.55 6.65
C ILE A 171 -10.55 8.01 6.50
N ASN A 172 -10.20 9.21 6.99
CA ASN A 172 -8.83 9.72 6.95
C ASN A 172 -7.94 9.07 8.00
N SER A 173 -8.50 8.42 9.02
CA SER A 173 -7.76 7.69 10.05
C SER A 173 -7.73 6.17 9.80
N SER A 174 -8.48 5.67 8.81
CA SER A 174 -8.61 4.25 8.52
C SER A 174 -7.34 3.65 7.89
N PRO A 175 -6.58 2.78 8.60
CA PRO A 175 -5.52 1.98 7.97
C PRO A 175 -6.01 1.09 6.81
N TYR A 176 -7.24 0.57 6.84
CA TYR A 176 -7.79 -0.25 5.76
C TYR A 176 -8.01 0.57 4.48
N VAL A 177 -8.58 1.77 4.59
CA VAL A 177 -8.73 2.69 3.45
C VAL A 177 -7.35 3.07 2.93
N GLY A 178 -6.39 3.40 3.80
CA GLY A 178 -5.01 3.64 3.40
C GLY A 178 -4.40 2.47 2.62
N ALA A 179 -4.54 1.24 3.12
CA ALA A 179 -4.04 0.03 2.48
C ALA A 179 -4.67 -0.19 1.10
N ARG A 180 -5.98 0.01 0.96
CA ARG A 180 -6.70 -0.07 -0.33
C ARG A 180 -6.23 1.01 -1.30
N MET A 181 -6.02 2.24 -0.80
CA MET A 181 -5.60 3.39 -1.60
C MET A 181 -4.14 3.29 -2.07
N TYR A 182 -3.28 2.53 -1.39
CA TYR A 182 -1.86 2.34 -1.77
C TYR A 182 -1.62 1.92 -3.24
N ALA A 183 -2.55 1.16 -3.83
CA ALA A 183 -2.47 0.76 -5.24
C ALA A 183 -2.46 1.95 -6.23
N GLY A 184 -2.99 3.11 -5.81
CA GLY A 184 -3.04 4.33 -6.61
C GLY A 184 -1.87 5.29 -6.37
N ARG A 185 -0.85 4.91 -5.58
CA ARG A 185 0.30 5.78 -5.26
C ARG A 185 1.05 6.29 -6.50
N PHE A 186 1.04 5.56 -7.61
CA PHE A 186 1.68 6.01 -8.84
C PHE A 186 0.97 7.20 -9.49
N GLY A 187 -0.29 7.47 -9.14
CA GLY A 187 -0.93 8.74 -9.51
C GLY A 187 -0.26 9.95 -8.85
N ILE A 188 0.32 9.80 -7.65
CA ILE A 188 1.16 10.83 -7.01
C ILE A 188 2.46 10.99 -7.78
N VAL A 189 3.09 9.88 -8.21
CA VAL A 189 4.32 9.91 -9.03
C VAL A 189 4.07 10.62 -10.35
N GLU A 190 3.01 10.27 -11.07
CA GLU A 190 2.65 10.86 -12.36
C GLU A 190 2.28 12.35 -12.23
N GLY A 191 1.58 12.73 -11.16
CA GLY A 191 1.30 14.15 -10.86
C GLY A 191 2.59 14.95 -10.69
N ASN A 192 3.50 14.48 -9.84
CA ASN A 192 4.79 15.14 -9.63
C ASN A 192 5.68 15.11 -10.88
N PHE A 193 5.61 14.04 -11.68
CA PHE A 193 6.29 13.96 -12.97
C PHE A 193 5.80 15.04 -13.95
N ARG A 194 4.48 15.30 -14.02
CA ARG A 194 3.92 16.38 -14.85
C ARG A 194 4.40 17.76 -14.41
N ASP A 195 4.57 17.98 -13.10
CA ASP A 195 5.12 19.24 -12.59
C ASP A 195 6.58 19.41 -13.01
N LEU A 196 7.40 18.36 -12.83
CA LEU A 196 8.80 18.36 -13.26
C LEU A 196 8.94 18.56 -14.77
N TYR A 197 8.08 17.92 -15.55
CA TYR A 197 8.00 18.14 -17.00
C TYR A 197 7.82 19.62 -17.32
N GLY A 198 6.90 20.30 -16.64
CA GLY A 198 6.64 21.73 -16.82
C GLY A 198 7.87 22.59 -16.51
N ILE A 199 8.55 22.29 -15.40
CA ILE A 199 9.79 22.96 -14.96
C ILE A 199 10.90 22.81 -16.00
N LEU A 200 11.04 21.65 -16.64
CA LEU A 200 12.12 21.36 -17.58
C LEU A 200 11.88 21.86 -19.02
N GLN A 201 10.65 22.29 -19.35
CA GLN A 201 10.33 22.74 -20.71
C GLN A 201 11.21 23.87 -21.26
N PRO A 202 11.62 24.89 -20.49
CA PRO A 202 12.49 25.95 -20.99
C PRO A 202 13.85 25.45 -21.48
N VAL A 203 14.37 24.36 -20.91
CA VAL A 203 15.68 23.77 -21.24
C VAL A 203 15.57 22.53 -22.12
N ARG A 204 14.37 22.20 -22.63
CA ARG A 204 14.11 20.94 -23.35
C ARG A 204 15.05 20.68 -24.54
N LYS A 205 15.41 21.74 -25.29
CA LYS A 205 16.31 21.68 -26.45
C LYS A 205 17.78 21.64 -26.07
N MET A 206 18.10 21.96 -24.81
CA MET A 206 19.45 22.06 -24.28
C MET A 206 19.73 20.98 -23.22
N ARG A 207 19.05 19.82 -23.31
CA ARG A 207 19.14 18.72 -22.33
C ARG A 207 20.59 18.43 -21.93
N ALA A 208 21.48 18.19 -22.90
CA ALA A 208 22.86 17.81 -22.61
C ALA A 208 23.62 18.90 -21.85
N ASP A 209 23.46 20.16 -22.23
CA ASP A 209 24.11 21.29 -21.58
C ASP A 209 23.52 21.57 -20.20
N PHE A 210 22.20 21.41 -20.04
CA PHE A 210 21.55 21.49 -18.74
C PHE A 210 21.95 20.33 -17.80
N THR A 211 22.14 19.11 -18.32
CA THR A 211 22.71 17.99 -17.54
C THR A 211 24.10 18.35 -17.02
N ARG A 212 24.96 18.95 -17.86
CA ARG A 212 26.30 19.40 -17.44
C ARG A 212 26.22 20.47 -16.36
N TYR A 213 25.33 21.45 -16.52
CA TYR A 213 25.07 22.48 -15.51
C TYR A 213 24.74 21.86 -14.14
N VAL A 214 23.79 20.93 -14.14
CA VAL A 214 23.33 20.22 -12.94
C VAL A 214 24.46 19.42 -12.29
N LEU A 215 25.24 18.68 -13.07
CA LEU A 215 26.36 17.89 -12.58
C LEU A 215 27.49 18.77 -12.02
N ALA A 216 27.78 19.91 -12.66
CA ALA A 216 28.80 20.84 -12.19
C ALA A 216 28.38 21.52 -10.88
N GLN A 217 27.13 21.99 -10.77
CA GLN A 217 26.57 22.52 -9.52
C GLN A 217 26.67 21.53 -8.36
N ARG A 218 26.35 20.25 -8.62
CA ARG A 218 26.48 19.22 -7.60
C ARG A 218 27.92 18.91 -7.24
N THR A 219 28.81 18.85 -8.23
CA THR A 219 30.22 18.54 -8.02
C THR A 219 30.89 19.62 -7.17
N SER A 220 30.63 20.89 -7.49
CA SER A 220 31.10 22.04 -6.70
C SER A 220 30.62 21.94 -5.24
N GLU A 221 29.33 21.68 -5.02
CA GLU A 221 28.77 21.53 -3.67
C GLU A 221 29.37 20.36 -2.88
N ARG A 222 29.61 19.21 -3.52
CA ARG A 222 30.23 18.05 -2.85
C ARG A 222 31.68 18.31 -2.52
N ALA A 223 32.44 18.90 -3.45
CA ALA A 223 33.85 19.21 -3.26
C ALA A 223 34.07 20.25 -2.15
N ALA A 224 33.22 21.28 -2.08
CA ALA A 224 33.23 22.26 -0.99
C ALA A 224 32.99 21.65 0.41
N ARG A 225 32.49 20.41 0.45
CA ARG A 225 32.25 19.64 1.68
C ARG A 225 33.30 18.57 1.94
N GLY A 226 34.40 18.56 1.16
CA GLY A 226 35.47 17.57 1.28
C GLY A 226 35.06 16.16 0.85
N ILE A 227 33.99 16.01 0.06
CA ILE A 227 33.55 14.71 -0.44
C ILE A 227 34.26 14.45 -1.77
N GLU A 228 35.13 13.44 -1.78
CA GLU A 228 35.86 13.03 -2.98
C GLU A 228 34.91 12.57 -4.09
N ASN A 229 35.26 12.98 -5.32
CA ASN A 229 34.55 12.57 -6.53
C ASN A 229 35.24 11.33 -7.13
N PRO A 230 34.47 10.32 -7.60
CA PRO A 230 35.00 9.11 -8.23
C PRO A 230 36.08 9.35 -9.29
N LEU A 231 35.89 10.41 -10.06
CA LEU A 231 36.69 10.73 -11.22
C LEU A 231 37.77 11.77 -10.90
N GLY A 232 38.04 12.03 -9.61
CA GLY A 232 38.99 13.05 -9.17
C GLY A 232 38.56 14.49 -9.45
N LEU A 233 37.29 14.72 -9.79
CA LEU A 233 36.79 16.08 -10.10
C LEU A 233 36.82 16.97 -8.86
N THR A 234 37.46 18.12 -9.00
CA THR A 234 37.64 19.09 -7.91
C THR A 234 36.58 20.18 -7.95
N GLN A 235 36.53 21.01 -6.89
CA GLN A 235 35.72 22.23 -6.88
C GLN A 235 36.10 23.16 -8.04
N HIS A 236 37.40 23.33 -8.27
CA HIS A 236 37.93 24.17 -9.35
C HIS A 236 37.45 23.70 -10.72
N THR A 237 37.54 22.39 -11.00
CA THR A 237 37.04 21.78 -12.25
C THR A 237 35.55 22.05 -12.47
N ALA A 238 34.75 22.01 -11.40
CA ALA A 238 33.32 22.30 -11.48
C ALA A 238 33.03 23.79 -11.78
N GLU A 239 33.79 24.71 -11.18
CA GLU A 239 33.67 26.15 -11.40
C GLU A 239 34.10 26.55 -12.82
N GLU A 240 35.18 25.96 -13.34
CA GLU A 240 35.61 26.10 -14.73
C GLU A 240 34.53 25.61 -15.70
N ALA A 241 33.99 24.41 -15.47
CA ALA A 241 32.92 23.86 -16.30
C ALA A 241 31.67 24.75 -16.33
N LEU A 242 31.30 25.39 -15.21
CA LEU A 242 30.20 26.36 -15.17
C LEU A 242 30.51 27.62 -15.99
N THR A 243 31.75 28.08 -15.96
CA THR A 243 32.21 29.25 -16.72
C THR A 243 32.23 28.95 -18.23
N GLU A 244 32.79 27.82 -18.63
CA GLU A 244 32.76 27.35 -20.03
C GLU A 244 31.33 27.19 -20.54
N LEU A 245 30.47 26.60 -19.73
CA LEU A 245 29.08 26.41 -20.09
C LEU A 245 28.37 27.74 -20.28
N LYS A 246 28.59 28.70 -19.38
CA LYS A 246 28.06 30.07 -19.48
C LYS A 246 28.48 30.74 -20.79
N ASN A 247 29.76 30.63 -21.15
CA ASN A 247 30.28 31.17 -22.40
C ASN A 247 29.68 30.49 -23.63
N LYS A 248 29.49 29.16 -23.57
CA LYS A 248 28.91 28.36 -24.66
C LYS A 248 27.45 28.68 -24.93
N VAL A 249 26.61 28.74 -23.89
CA VAL A 249 25.15 28.87 -24.04
C VAL A 249 24.67 30.33 -24.03
N GLY A 250 25.54 31.25 -23.61
CA GLY A 250 25.24 32.67 -23.44
C GLY A 250 24.49 32.98 -22.13
N GLU A 251 24.56 34.25 -21.70
CA GLU A 251 24.02 34.73 -20.42
C GLU A 251 22.54 34.36 -20.23
N LYS A 252 21.69 34.61 -21.23
CA LYS A 252 20.25 34.35 -21.15
C LYS A 252 19.90 32.88 -20.93
N SER A 253 20.57 31.98 -21.66
CA SER A 253 20.35 30.53 -21.52
C SER A 253 20.90 30.03 -20.18
N PHE A 254 22.02 30.58 -19.72
CA PHE A 254 22.59 30.25 -18.43
C PHE A 254 21.70 30.70 -17.26
N GLN A 255 21.10 31.90 -17.35
CA GLN A 255 20.07 32.34 -16.40
C GLN A 255 18.84 31.42 -16.41
N THR A 256 18.45 30.93 -17.59
CA THR A 256 17.38 29.91 -17.70
C THR A 256 17.78 28.62 -17.00
N PHE A 257 19.04 28.19 -17.11
CA PHE A 257 19.55 27.01 -16.39
C PHE A 257 19.48 27.22 -14.87
N GLN A 258 19.85 28.39 -14.36
CA GLN A 258 19.73 28.71 -12.93
C GLN A 258 18.28 28.67 -12.46
N GLN A 259 17.36 29.30 -13.19
CA GLN A 259 15.93 29.29 -12.85
C GLN A 259 15.35 27.87 -12.84
N VAL A 260 15.61 27.08 -13.88
CA VAL A 260 15.11 25.71 -13.98
C VAL A 260 15.79 24.79 -12.95
N GLY A 261 17.09 24.99 -12.68
CA GLY A 261 17.82 24.28 -11.64
C GLY A 261 17.21 24.49 -10.25
N ASN A 262 16.94 25.75 -9.89
CA ASN A 262 16.26 26.09 -8.63
C ASN A 262 14.84 25.52 -8.58
N GLY A 263 14.08 25.61 -9.68
CA GLY A 263 12.75 25.02 -9.78
C GLY A 263 12.76 23.51 -9.55
N MET A 264 13.72 22.80 -10.14
CA MET A 264 13.90 21.36 -9.96
C MET A 264 14.26 20.99 -8.53
N GLN A 265 15.10 21.79 -7.85
CA GLN A 265 15.45 21.58 -6.44
C GLN A 265 14.25 21.78 -5.52
N ASN A 266 13.51 22.87 -5.69
CA ASN A 266 12.28 23.13 -4.93
C ASN A 266 11.26 22.01 -5.13
N TRP A 267 11.09 21.57 -6.37
CA TRP A 267 10.26 20.42 -6.70
C TRP A 267 10.75 19.15 -5.98
N ALA A 268 12.05 18.88 -5.95
CA ALA A 268 12.59 17.69 -5.28
C ALA A 268 12.35 17.73 -3.76
N ILE A 269 12.47 18.91 -3.15
CA ILE A 269 12.14 19.11 -1.73
C ILE A 269 10.65 18.83 -1.48
N GLN A 270 9.76 19.44 -2.26
CA GLN A 270 8.30 19.34 -2.10
C GLN A 270 7.74 17.96 -2.46
N ALA A 271 8.27 17.30 -3.49
CA ALA A 271 7.76 16.03 -3.99
C ALA A 271 8.36 14.82 -3.26
N ILE A 272 9.54 14.97 -2.64
CA ILE A 272 10.27 13.86 -2.01
C ILE A 272 10.51 14.11 -0.52
N LEU A 273 11.23 15.18 -0.16
CA LEU A 273 11.71 15.35 1.22
C LEU A 273 10.61 15.77 2.21
N GLU A 274 9.73 16.69 1.82
CA GLU A 274 8.61 17.14 2.66
C GLU A 274 7.64 15.98 2.98
N PRO A 275 7.14 15.20 2.00
CA PRO A 275 6.28 14.06 2.30
C PRO A 275 6.94 13.03 3.23
N MET A 276 8.26 12.82 3.10
CA MET A 276 9.01 11.94 4.00
C MET A 276 9.14 12.50 5.43
N ARG A 277 9.32 13.80 5.58
CA ARG A 277 9.31 14.48 6.89
C ARG A 277 7.93 14.41 7.53
N ASP A 278 6.89 14.74 6.76
CA ASP A 278 5.52 14.88 7.26
C ASP A 278 4.98 13.57 7.83
N VAL A 279 5.41 12.44 7.28
CA VAL A 279 5.07 11.11 7.78
C VAL A 279 6.14 10.53 8.70
N GLY A 280 7.06 11.34 9.20
CA GLY A 280 8.04 10.93 10.22
C GLY A 280 9.13 9.96 9.75
N ILE A 281 9.30 9.74 8.45
CA ILE A 281 10.45 9.00 7.89
C ILE A 281 11.75 9.79 8.09
N LEU A 282 11.68 11.11 7.86
CA LEU A 282 12.75 12.03 8.22
C LEU A 282 12.38 12.77 9.52
N SER A 283 13.35 12.95 10.41
CA SER A 283 13.19 13.90 11.51
C SER A 283 13.27 15.34 10.99
N ASN A 284 12.66 16.31 11.68
CA ASN A 284 12.80 17.74 11.34
C ASN A 284 14.28 18.15 11.27
N LYS A 285 15.11 17.63 12.19
CA LYS A 285 16.56 17.86 12.18
C LYS A 285 17.23 17.30 10.92
N ALA A 286 16.88 16.08 10.51
CA ALA A 286 17.43 15.48 9.30
C ALA A 286 16.97 16.21 8.03
N PHE A 287 15.68 16.58 7.95
CA PHE A 287 15.14 17.38 6.86
C PHE A 287 15.86 18.74 6.75
N ASN A 288 15.93 19.51 7.83
CA ASN A 288 16.62 20.81 7.83
C ASN A 288 18.10 20.65 7.47
N ALA A 289 18.78 19.63 8.02
CA ALA A 289 20.18 19.37 7.68
C ALA A 289 20.37 19.02 6.19
N VAL A 290 19.44 18.30 5.57
CA VAL A 290 19.50 18.00 4.13
C VAL A 290 19.27 19.26 3.31
N VAL A 291 18.25 20.06 3.63
CA VAL A 291 17.89 21.28 2.89
C VAL A 291 18.96 22.37 3.03
N GLU A 292 19.51 22.58 4.22
CA GLU A 292 20.54 23.60 4.46
C GLU A 292 21.90 23.22 3.84
N LYS A 293 22.27 21.94 3.89
CA LYS A 293 23.60 21.45 3.44
C LYS A 293 23.63 20.93 2.01
N ASN A 294 22.48 20.79 1.37
CA ASN A 294 22.34 20.42 -0.04
C ASN A 294 21.46 21.45 -0.74
N LYS A 295 21.97 22.67 -0.90
CA LYS A 295 21.32 23.71 -1.69
C LYS A 295 21.10 23.22 -3.12
N ASN A 296 22.00 22.37 -3.65
CA ASN A 296 21.85 21.70 -4.92
C ASN A 296 21.41 20.22 -4.81
N TRP A 297 20.51 19.91 -3.87
CA TRP A 297 20.07 18.53 -3.65
C TRP A 297 19.43 17.92 -4.91
N LEU A 298 20.10 16.91 -5.43
CA LEU A 298 19.57 15.97 -6.41
C LEU A 298 19.95 14.57 -5.97
N PRO A 299 19.00 13.62 -5.97
CA PRO A 299 19.31 12.26 -5.58
C PRO A 299 19.96 11.56 -6.79
N PHE A 300 21.24 11.16 -6.62
CA PHE A 300 22.01 10.43 -7.63
C PHE A 300 22.05 8.96 -7.26
N HIS A 301 21.88 8.09 -8.26
CA HIS A 301 22.19 6.68 -8.13
C HIS A 301 23.53 6.37 -8.80
N VAL A 302 24.38 5.65 -8.07
CA VAL A 302 25.62 5.06 -8.57
C VAL A 302 25.28 3.81 -9.36
N LEU A 303 25.72 3.69 -10.61
CA LEU A 303 25.28 2.64 -11.55
C LEU A 303 25.54 1.21 -11.07
N GLU A 304 26.60 0.94 -10.32
CA GLU A 304 26.96 -0.43 -9.88
C GLU A 304 26.21 -0.90 -8.63
N PHE A 305 25.58 0.02 -7.87
CA PHE A 305 24.68 -0.35 -6.76
C PHE A 305 23.24 -0.53 -7.24
N ILE A 306 23.02 -0.41 -8.56
CA ILE A 306 21.77 -0.75 -9.21
C ILE A 306 21.90 -2.22 -9.63
N PRO A 307 20.98 -3.10 -9.22
CA PRO A 307 20.90 -4.44 -9.77
C PRO A 307 20.88 -4.36 -11.29
N THR A 308 21.48 -5.32 -12.00
CA THR A 308 21.44 -5.36 -13.48
C THR A 308 19.99 -5.24 -13.99
N LEU A 309 19.77 -4.79 -15.23
CA LEU A 309 18.39 -4.67 -15.79
C LEU A 309 17.57 -5.95 -15.61
N GLU A 310 18.21 -7.12 -15.72
CA GLU A 310 17.59 -8.41 -15.45
C GLU A 310 17.31 -8.68 -13.96
N GLU A 311 18.13 -8.19 -13.03
CA GLU A 311 17.92 -8.32 -11.59
C GLU A 311 16.90 -7.30 -11.05
N ALA A 312 16.87 -6.07 -11.60
CA ALA A 312 15.89 -5.04 -11.28
C ALA A 312 14.49 -5.41 -11.80
N ASP A 313 14.39 -6.04 -12.98
CA ASP A 313 13.14 -6.60 -13.50
C ASP A 313 12.74 -7.91 -12.77
N LYS A 314 13.66 -8.55 -12.03
CA LYS A 314 13.38 -9.68 -11.10
C LYS A 314 12.98 -9.20 -9.69
N MET A 315 13.33 -7.97 -9.29
CA MET A 315 12.86 -7.40 -8.03
C MET A 315 11.36 -7.14 -8.10
N VAL A 316 10.64 -7.56 -7.06
CA VAL A 316 9.18 -7.40 -6.98
C VAL A 316 8.85 -5.94 -6.66
N ILE A 317 8.88 -5.10 -7.69
CA ILE A 317 8.35 -3.74 -7.64
C ILE A 317 6.84 -3.87 -7.47
N GLY A 318 6.35 -3.43 -6.30
CA GLY A 318 4.95 -3.62 -5.91
C GLY A 318 4.72 -4.55 -4.72
N SER A 319 5.74 -4.91 -3.92
CA SER A 319 5.46 -5.53 -2.62
C SER A 319 4.64 -4.56 -1.75
N GLU A 320 3.46 -4.97 -1.32
CA GLU A 320 2.53 -4.17 -0.50
C GLU A 320 2.87 -4.29 0.99
N THR A 321 4.17 -4.41 1.29
CA THR A 321 4.73 -4.58 2.62
C THR A 321 4.68 -3.25 3.36
N PHE A 322 3.64 -2.98 4.13
CA PHE A 322 3.46 -1.71 4.87
C PHE A 322 4.39 -1.59 6.08
N SER A 323 4.94 -2.70 6.58
CA SER A 323 6.01 -2.72 7.58
C SER A 323 7.33 -2.21 6.96
N VAL A 324 7.85 -1.12 7.50
CA VAL A 324 9.01 -0.40 6.93
C VAL A 324 10.14 -0.31 7.95
N SER A 325 11.30 -0.89 7.61
CA SER A 325 12.49 -0.95 8.49
C SER A 325 13.73 -0.25 7.93
N LYS A 326 13.68 0.22 6.67
CA LYS A 326 14.77 0.91 5.98
C LYS A 326 14.22 2.04 5.12
N GLN A 327 14.95 3.17 5.07
CA GLN A 327 14.57 4.33 4.25
C GLN A 327 15.04 4.16 2.79
N GLY A 328 16.33 3.93 2.55
CA GLY A 328 16.88 3.67 1.21
C GLY A 328 16.77 4.79 0.17
N VAL A 329 16.18 5.95 0.51
CA VAL A 329 15.96 7.11 -0.39
C VAL A 329 16.99 8.21 -0.14
N VAL A 330 17.35 8.46 1.13
CA VAL A 330 18.44 9.36 1.50
C VAL A 330 19.52 8.52 2.16
N SER A 331 20.72 8.58 1.61
CA SER A 331 21.90 7.95 2.18
C SER A 331 22.85 9.02 2.72
N ALA A 332 23.72 8.63 3.65
CA ALA A 332 24.90 9.43 3.95
C ALA A 332 25.68 9.66 2.65
N LEU A 333 26.30 10.84 2.52
CA LEU A 333 27.12 11.13 1.36
C LEU A 333 28.44 10.38 1.50
N GLU A 334 28.48 9.19 0.92
CA GLU A 334 29.69 8.38 0.81
C GLU A 334 30.37 8.65 -0.54
N GLY A 335 31.71 8.66 -0.54
CA GLY A 335 32.49 8.65 -1.76
C GLY A 335 32.19 7.38 -2.56
N THR A 336 32.15 7.49 -3.88
CA THR A 336 31.98 6.35 -4.77
C THR A 336 32.96 6.52 -5.91
N ASP A 337 33.50 5.43 -6.44
CA ASP A 337 34.47 5.29 -7.53
C ASP A 337 33.78 5.04 -8.91
N LYS A 338 32.45 5.19 -8.97
CA LYS A 338 31.60 4.64 -10.03
C LYS A 338 30.85 5.69 -10.85
N ILE A 339 30.53 5.34 -12.09
CA ILE A 339 29.83 6.19 -13.06
C ILE A 339 28.40 6.50 -12.58
N ILE A 340 28.00 7.76 -12.74
CA ILE A 340 26.73 8.30 -12.26
C ILE A 340 25.64 8.08 -13.34
N ARG A 341 24.47 7.57 -12.94
CA ARG A 341 23.29 7.44 -13.83
C ARG A 341 22.78 8.82 -14.25
N ASP A 342 22.13 8.93 -15.40
CA ASP A 342 21.44 10.16 -15.82
C ASP A 342 20.63 10.75 -14.63
N PRO A 343 20.81 12.05 -14.30
CA PRO A 343 20.21 12.65 -13.11
C PRO A 343 18.69 12.68 -13.17
N PHE A 344 18.10 12.78 -14.37
CA PHE A 344 16.65 12.77 -14.55
C PHE A 344 16.07 11.37 -14.41
N VAL A 345 16.81 10.33 -14.81
CA VAL A 345 16.41 8.95 -14.48
C VAL A 345 16.50 8.72 -12.97
N SER A 346 17.56 9.22 -12.32
CA SER A 346 17.76 9.06 -10.88
C SER A 346 16.70 9.78 -10.05
N ILE A 347 16.30 11.00 -10.44
CA ILE A 347 15.31 11.76 -9.70
C ILE A 347 13.90 11.14 -9.79
N ILE A 348 13.53 10.59 -10.96
CA ILE A 348 12.25 9.88 -11.13
C ILE A 348 12.25 8.58 -10.33
N ASP A 349 13.36 7.82 -10.34
CA ASP A 349 13.50 6.59 -9.56
C ASP A 349 13.36 6.87 -8.05
N ASN A 350 14.04 7.92 -7.55
CA ASN A 350 13.91 8.34 -6.15
C ASN A 350 12.51 8.83 -5.79
N LEU A 351 11.84 9.55 -6.68
CA LEU A 351 10.43 9.92 -6.50
C LEU A 351 9.55 8.67 -6.33
N THR A 352 9.69 7.69 -7.21
CA THR A 352 8.93 6.43 -7.14
C THR A 352 9.17 5.66 -5.85
N LYS A 353 10.44 5.56 -5.43
CA LYS A 353 10.84 4.91 -4.16
C LYS A 353 10.31 5.67 -2.95
N ALA A 354 10.44 6.99 -2.94
CA ALA A 354 9.99 7.85 -1.86
C ALA A 354 8.47 7.81 -1.68
N VAL A 355 7.71 8.00 -2.75
CA VAL A 355 6.25 7.91 -2.72
C VAL A 355 5.81 6.53 -2.22
N SER A 356 6.42 5.46 -2.70
CA SER A 356 6.10 4.10 -2.22
C SER A 356 6.44 3.92 -0.73
N LEU A 357 7.53 4.48 -0.23
CA LEU A 357 7.87 4.42 1.19
C LEU A 357 6.92 5.27 2.05
N VAL A 358 6.64 6.50 1.63
CA VAL A 358 5.75 7.45 2.29
C VAL A 358 4.35 6.84 2.43
N GLU A 359 3.79 6.33 1.33
CA GLU A 359 2.44 5.75 1.36
C GLU A 359 2.37 4.47 2.20
N ARG A 360 3.43 3.64 2.22
CA ARG A 360 3.50 2.50 3.14
C ARG A 360 3.54 2.93 4.59
N ASN A 361 4.39 3.91 4.92
CA ASN A 361 4.50 4.41 6.28
C ASN A 361 3.20 5.08 6.74
N LYS A 362 2.46 5.77 5.85
CA LYS A 362 1.13 6.32 6.17
C LYS A 362 0.15 5.24 6.62
N VAL A 363 0.11 4.08 5.94
CA VAL A 363 -0.77 2.97 6.33
C VAL A 363 -0.38 2.44 7.71
N ALA A 364 0.91 2.25 7.95
CA ALA A 364 1.40 1.73 9.23
C ALA A 364 1.22 2.73 10.38
N LEU A 365 1.40 4.04 10.11
CA LEU A 365 1.11 5.12 11.05
C LEU A 365 -0.38 5.16 11.40
N LYS A 366 -1.29 5.12 10.42
CA LYS A 366 -2.73 5.10 10.69
C LYS A 366 -3.10 3.96 11.64
N LEU A 367 -2.49 2.78 11.46
CA LEU A 367 -2.73 1.64 12.35
C LEU A 367 -2.22 1.90 13.77
N VAL A 368 -0.96 2.34 13.91
CA VAL A 368 -0.35 2.61 15.22
C VAL A 368 -1.01 3.80 15.93
N ASP A 369 -1.42 4.84 15.21
CA ASP A 369 -2.08 6.02 15.77
C ASP A 369 -3.48 5.70 16.31
N LEU A 370 -4.11 4.57 15.93
CA LEU A 370 -5.31 4.07 16.64
C LEU A 370 -5.03 3.83 18.12
N ARG A 371 -3.77 3.55 18.51
CA ARG A 371 -3.35 3.45 19.91
C ARG A 371 -3.50 4.76 20.66
N LYS A 372 -3.22 5.88 19.98
CA LYS A 372 -3.31 7.23 20.55
C LYS A 372 -4.73 7.76 20.52
N THR A 373 -5.44 7.57 19.41
CA THR A 373 -6.79 8.12 19.22
C THR A 373 -7.86 7.30 19.94
N HIS A 374 -7.63 5.99 20.13
CA HIS A 374 -8.59 5.04 20.71
C HIS A 374 -7.92 4.13 21.76
N PRO A 375 -7.34 4.71 22.84
CA PRO A 375 -6.48 3.97 23.77
C PRO A 375 -7.18 2.81 24.46
N ASP A 376 -8.45 2.96 24.86
CA ASP A 376 -9.18 1.88 25.55
C ASP A 376 -9.54 0.74 24.59
N ALA A 377 -10.02 1.07 23.39
CA ALA A 377 -10.42 0.10 22.38
C ALA A 377 -9.23 -0.68 21.78
N THR A 378 -8.02 -0.13 21.88
CA THR A 378 -6.78 -0.74 21.35
C THR A 378 -5.87 -1.27 22.46
N LYS A 379 -6.25 -1.12 23.73
CA LYS A 379 -5.49 -1.63 24.89
C LYS A 379 -5.40 -3.14 24.78
N GLY A 380 -4.18 -3.65 24.72
CA GLY A 380 -3.95 -5.08 24.54
C GLY A 380 -4.23 -5.60 23.12
N LEU A 381 -4.35 -4.72 22.11
CA LEU A 381 -4.43 -5.09 20.69
C LEU A 381 -3.28 -4.50 19.84
N ILE A 382 -2.67 -3.40 20.28
CA ILE A 382 -1.46 -2.82 19.68
C ILE A 382 -0.54 -2.45 20.85
N ARG A 383 0.74 -2.85 20.80
CA ARG A 383 1.71 -2.56 21.87
C ARG A 383 3.03 -2.08 21.29
N TYR A 384 3.63 -1.06 21.89
CA TYR A 384 4.99 -0.67 21.55
C TYR A 384 5.96 -1.78 22.00
N ILE A 385 6.97 -2.07 21.17
CA ILE A 385 8.05 -3.00 21.50
C ILE A 385 9.32 -2.18 21.73
N PRO A 386 9.83 -2.11 22.97
CA PRO A 386 11.12 -1.50 23.25
C PRO A 386 12.24 -2.16 22.44
N GLU A 387 13.29 -1.38 22.15
CA GLU A 387 14.45 -1.87 21.40
C GLU A 387 15.08 -3.10 22.07
N GLY A 388 15.42 -4.11 21.26
CA GLY A 388 15.98 -5.39 21.73
C GLY A 388 14.98 -6.40 22.28
N GLN A 389 13.68 -6.08 22.36
CA GLN A 389 12.66 -7.01 22.83
C GLN A 389 11.93 -7.73 21.68
N ASN A 390 11.35 -8.89 22.01
CA ASN A 390 10.51 -9.68 21.12
C ASN A 390 9.02 -9.40 21.38
N PRO A 391 8.16 -9.54 20.36
CA PRO A 391 6.72 -9.47 20.57
C PRO A 391 6.26 -10.60 21.53
N PRO A 392 5.13 -10.42 22.24
CA PRO A 392 4.50 -11.48 23.02
C PRO A 392 4.20 -12.75 22.20
N GLN A 393 4.02 -13.89 22.87
CA GLN A 393 3.63 -15.14 22.22
C GLN A 393 2.30 -14.96 21.44
N GLU A 394 2.19 -15.55 20.24
CA GLU A 394 1.08 -15.39 19.28
C GLU A 394 0.95 -14.00 18.62
N TRP A 395 1.88 -13.08 18.89
CA TRP A 395 1.92 -11.76 18.26
C TRP A 395 3.13 -11.61 17.37
N GLU A 396 3.02 -10.75 16.38
CA GLU A 396 4.12 -10.41 15.48
C GLU A 396 4.37 -8.90 15.49
N SER A 397 5.52 -8.48 14.95
CA SER A 397 5.91 -7.07 14.95
C SER A 397 5.78 -6.43 13.58
N ILE A 398 5.15 -5.26 13.51
CA ILE A 398 5.26 -4.34 12.37
C ILE A 398 6.27 -3.23 12.70
N SER A 399 6.88 -2.65 11.67
CA SER A 399 7.82 -1.53 11.80
C SER A 399 7.24 -0.26 11.19
N VAL A 400 7.40 0.86 11.88
CA VAL A 400 6.88 2.18 11.47
C VAL A 400 7.93 3.25 11.73
N PHE A 401 8.15 4.16 10.78
CA PHE A 401 8.95 5.34 11.02
C PHE A 401 8.15 6.40 11.79
N ILE A 402 8.68 6.85 12.93
CA ILE A 402 8.15 7.95 13.73
C ILE A 402 9.31 8.88 14.09
N GLY A 403 9.23 10.15 13.69
CA GLY A 403 10.22 11.17 14.04
C GLY A 403 11.66 10.85 13.57
N GLY A 404 11.81 10.13 12.46
CA GLY A 404 13.11 9.72 11.91
C GLY A 404 13.69 8.44 12.51
N LYS A 405 12.98 7.75 13.40
CA LYS A 405 13.39 6.47 13.98
C LYS A 405 12.42 5.36 13.58
N VAL A 406 12.95 4.16 13.36
CA VAL A 406 12.11 2.97 13.19
C VAL A 406 11.65 2.52 14.57
N THR A 407 10.34 2.45 14.76
CA THR A 407 9.68 1.93 15.96
C THR A 407 9.03 0.59 15.63
N ARG A 408 9.07 -0.34 16.59
CA ARG A 408 8.46 -1.68 16.45
C ARG A 408 7.20 -1.76 17.29
N TRP A 409 6.17 -2.37 16.73
CA TRP A 409 4.86 -2.50 17.38
C TRP A 409 4.35 -3.92 17.25
N ALA A 410 3.95 -4.52 18.36
CA ALA A 410 3.35 -5.83 18.41
C ALA A 410 1.87 -5.72 18.04
N VAL A 411 1.43 -6.59 17.15
CA VAL A 411 0.04 -6.72 16.70
C VAL A 411 -0.33 -8.21 16.56
N PRO A 412 -1.63 -8.55 16.56
CA PRO A 412 -2.07 -9.91 16.24
C PRO A 412 -1.48 -10.42 14.92
N LYS A 413 -1.16 -11.71 14.86
CA LYS A 413 -0.48 -12.32 13.71
C LYS A 413 -1.19 -12.07 12.38
N GLU A 414 -2.51 -12.20 12.32
CA GLU A 414 -3.29 -12.02 11.10
C GLU A 414 -3.23 -10.57 10.58
N LEU A 415 -3.17 -9.62 11.51
CA LEU A 415 -2.99 -8.20 11.19
C LEU A 415 -1.56 -7.94 10.72
N SER A 416 -0.55 -8.54 11.36
CA SER A 416 0.84 -8.50 10.91
C SER A 416 0.96 -9.06 9.49
N GLU A 417 0.39 -10.22 9.19
CA GLU A 417 0.43 -10.84 7.86
C GLU A 417 -0.22 -9.96 6.79
N ALA A 418 -1.35 -9.30 7.11
CA ALA A 418 -1.98 -8.34 6.21
C ALA A 418 -1.14 -7.06 6.01
N MET A 419 -0.44 -6.60 7.05
CA MET A 419 0.48 -5.46 7.00
C MET A 419 1.79 -5.78 6.28
N HIS A 420 2.24 -7.03 6.32
CA HIS A 420 3.36 -7.53 5.55
C HIS A 420 2.95 -8.01 4.16
N ALA A 421 1.68 -7.79 3.78
CA ALA A 421 0.99 -8.25 2.57
C ALA A 421 1.90 -9.03 1.62
N MET A 422 1.79 -10.37 1.70
CA MET A 422 2.64 -11.35 1.03
C MET A 422 3.24 -10.79 -0.26
N SER A 423 4.57 -10.60 -0.26
CA SER A 423 5.30 -10.46 -1.51
C SER A 423 4.78 -11.55 -2.45
N PRO A 424 4.24 -11.23 -3.64
CA PRO A 424 3.71 -12.22 -4.57
C PRO A 424 4.64 -13.42 -4.58
N ALA A 425 4.11 -14.61 -4.26
CA ALA A 425 4.88 -15.85 -4.26
C ALA A 425 5.75 -15.83 -5.52
N GLN A 426 7.07 -15.95 -5.36
CA GLN A 426 8.02 -15.77 -6.46
C GLN A 426 7.56 -16.62 -7.64
N ALA A 427 6.97 -15.96 -8.64
CA ALA A 427 6.45 -16.65 -9.80
C ALA A 427 7.67 -17.21 -10.53
N GLY A 428 7.83 -18.54 -10.48
CA GLY A 428 8.81 -19.23 -11.30
C GLY A 428 8.59 -18.92 -12.79
N LEU A 429 9.48 -19.40 -13.66
CA LEU A 429 9.45 -19.14 -15.11
C LEU A 429 8.06 -19.34 -15.73
N MET A 430 7.34 -20.39 -15.32
CA MET A 430 5.98 -20.70 -15.78
C MET A 430 4.96 -19.62 -15.39
N GLY A 431 5.03 -19.08 -14.17
CA GLY A 431 4.15 -17.99 -13.73
C GLY A 431 4.41 -16.69 -14.49
N LYS A 432 5.66 -16.42 -14.90
CA LYS A 432 5.98 -15.26 -15.75
C LYS A 432 5.41 -15.39 -17.15
N LEU A 433 5.47 -16.57 -17.76
CA LEU A 433 4.87 -16.85 -19.07
C LEU A 433 3.34 -16.68 -19.04
N VAL A 434 2.68 -17.19 -18.00
CA VAL A 434 1.23 -17.01 -17.80
C VAL A 434 0.87 -15.54 -17.56
N MET A 435 1.69 -14.78 -16.83
CA MET A 435 1.47 -13.32 -16.68
C MET A 435 1.61 -12.58 -18.01
N LEU A 436 2.59 -12.93 -18.85
CA LEU A 436 2.77 -12.37 -20.19
C LEU A 436 1.58 -12.67 -21.10
N SER A 437 1.14 -13.93 -21.15
CA SER A 437 -0.02 -14.32 -21.96
C SER A 437 -1.32 -13.70 -21.45
N SER A 438 -1.53 -13.64 -20.13
CA SER A 438 -2.70 -12.98 -19.52
C SER A 438 -2.72 -11.48 -19.81
N LYS A 439 -1.57 -10.80 -19.76
CA LYS A 439 -1.46 -9.37 -20.11
C LYS A 439 -1.74 -9.14 -21.60
N ALA A 440 -1.16 -9.95 -22.48
CA ALA A 440 -1.39 -9.85 -23.93
C ALA A 440 -2.85 -10.15 -24.29
N PHE A 441 -3.42 -11.21 -23.71
CA PHE A 441 -4.82 -11.58 -23.89
C PHE A 441 -5.76 -10.47 -23.40
N LYS A 442 -5.54 -9.90 -22.21
CA LYS A 442 -6.32 -8.76 -21.70
C LYS A 442 -6.18 -7.55 -22.61
N ALA A 443 -4.96 -7.17 -22.98
CA ALA A 443 -4.75 -6.05 -23.90
C ALA A 443 -5.47 -6.24 -25.24
N GLY A 444 -5.40 -7.44 -25.82
CA GLY A 444 -6.06 -7.77 -27.08
C GLY A 444 -7.60 -7.82 -26.98
N THR A 445 -8.14 -8.32 -25.87
CA THR A 445 -9.59 -8.51 -25.69
C THR A 445 -10.31 -7.30 -25.12
N THR A 446 -9.63 -6.47 -24.32
CA THR A 446 -10.27 -5.36 -23.60
C THR A 446 -9.84 -3.99 -24.06
N THR A 447 -8.58 -3.83 -24.48
CA THR A 447 -8.02 -2.52 -24.81
C THR A 447 -8.05 -2.24 -26.31
N LEU A 448 -7.83 -3.27 -27.15
CA LEU A 448 -7.77 -3.13 -28.60
C LEU A 448 -9.07 -3.51 -29.32
N TYR A 449 -9.98 -4.22 -28.65
CA TYR A 449 -11.29 -4.58 -29.22
C TYR A 449 -12.37 -3.56 -28.83
N PHE A 450 -12.49 -2.53 -29.65
CA PHE A 450 -13.37 -1.37 -29.39
C PHE A 450 -14.85 -1.71 -29.11
N PRO A 451 -15.50 -2.69 -29.79
CA PRO A 451 -16.88 -3.07 -29.47
C PRO A 451 -17.07 -3.55 -28.02
N PHE A 452 -16.07 -4.21 -27.43
CA PHE A 452 -16.12 -4.63 -26.03
C PHE A 452 -15.97 -3.46 -25.05
N THR A 453 -15.15 -2.46 -25.38
CA THR A 453 -15.08 -1.22 -24.59
C THR A 453 -16.44 -0.53 -24.52
N LEU A 454 -17.15 -0.45 -25.65
CA LEU A 454 -18.47 0.17 -25.70
C LEU A 454 -19.53 -0.62 -24.91
N SER A 455 -19.56 -1.95 -25.05
CA SER A 455 -20.49 -2.78 -24.29
C SER A 455 -20.20 -2.72 -22.78
N ASN A 456 -18.93 -2.69 -22.39
CA ASN A 456 -18.54 -2.45 -20.99
C ASN A 456 -18.94 -1.07 -20.48
N ALA A 457 -18.87 -0.02 -21.32
CA ALA A 457 -19.26 1.33 -20.91
C ALA A 457 -20.70 1.37 -20.40
N VAL A 458 -21.60 0.65 -21.07
CA VAL A 458 -23.01 0.51 -20.67
C VAL A 458 -23.13 -0.23 -19.34
N ARG A 459 -22.43 -1.36 -19.20
CA ARG A 459 -22.42 -2.14 -17.95
C ARG A 459 -21.86 -1.33 -16.78
N ASP A 460 -20.78 -0.58 -17.01
CA ASP A 460 -20.14 0.24 -15.98
C ASP A 460 -21.01 1.43 -15.60
N TYR A 461 -21.75 2.02 -16.56
CA TYR A 461 -22.79 3.01 -16.28
C TYR A 461 -23.92 2.43 -15.42
N GLN A 462 -24.43 1.24 -15.75
CA GLN A 462 -25.46 0.54 -14.96
C GLN A 462 -24.96 0.24 -13.55
N THR A 463 -23.76 -0.35 -13.44
CA THR A 463 -23.11 -0.68 -12.15
C THR A 463 -22.92 0.59 -11.31
N ALA A 464 -22.43 1.67 -11.92
CA ALA A 464 -22.24 2.93 -11.24
C ALA A 464 -23.56 3.55 -10.75
N THR A 465 -24.61 3.45 -11.56
CA THR A 465 -25.96 3.90 -11.20
C THR A 465 -26.54 3.10 -10.03
N LEU A 466 -26.27 1.80 -9.99
CA LEU A 466 -26.67 0.90 -8.91
C LEU A 466 -25.91 1.21 -7.62
N VAL A 467 -24.59 1.26 -7.68
CA VAL A 467 -23.68 1.22 -6.52
C VAL A 467 -23.36 2.60 -5.94
N SER A 468 -23.47 3.68 -6.72
CA SER A 468 -23.07 5.03 -6.28
C SER A 468 -23.85 5.54 -5.06
N LYS A 469 -23.10 5.92 -4.02
CA LYS A 469 -23.58 6.65 -2.83
C LYS A 469 -24.12 8.04 -3.17
N TYR A 470 -23.42 8.78 -4.05
CA TYR A 470 -23.69 10.19 -4.38
C TYR A 470 -24.66 10.40 -5.55
N GLY A 471 -25.14 9.30 -6.14
CA GLY A 471 -25.94 9.30 -7.36
C GLY A 471 -25.08 9.38 -8.62
N PHE A 472 -25.55 8.72 -9.67
CA PHE A 472 -24.89 8.69 -10.97
C PHE A 472 -25.96 8.80 -12.05
N ASN A 473 -25.74 9.67 -13.03
CA ASN A 473 -26.66 9.95 -14.13
C ASN A 473 -25.86 10.35 -15.39
N PRO A 474 -26.50 10.53 -16.56
CA PRO A 474 -25.77 10.81 -17.80
C PRO A 474 -24.94 12.10 -17.74
N ALA A 475 -25.40 13.13 -17.04
CA ALA A 475 -24.65 14.38 -16.87
C ALA A 475 -23.38 14.17 -16.03
N VAL A 476 -23.45 13.35 -14.96
CA VAL A 476 -22.28 12.97 -14.17
C VAL A 476 -21.30 12.16 -15.02
N TRP A 477 -21.79 11.17 -15.78
CA TRP A 477 -20.95 10.38 -16.69
C TRP A 477 -20.26 11.27 -17.72
N LEU A 478 -21.00 12.16 -18.40
CA LEU A 478 -20.46 13.07 -19.42
C LEU A 478 -19.42 14.02 -18.84
N SER A 479 -19.66 14.51 -17.63
CA SER A 479 -18.71 15.39 -16.92
C SER A 479 -17.41 14.67 -16.59
N GLY A 480 -17.45 13.36 -16.30
CA GLY A 480 -16.29 12.52 -16.07
C GLY A 480 -15.59 12.13 -17.37
N PHE A 481 -16.36 11.78 -18.41
CA PHE A 481 -15.84 11.46 -19.74
C PHE A 481 -15.07 12.64 -20.33
N LYS A 482 -15.56 13.88 -20.18
CA LYS A 482 -14.84 15.09 -20.62
C LYS A 482 -13.43 15.18 -20.01
N ASP A 483 -13.32 14.91 -18.71
CA ASP A 483 -12.05 15.01 -17.98
C ASP A 483 -11.14 13.80 -18.24
N GLY A 484 -11.71 12.60 -18.43
CA GLY A 484 -11.01 11.39 -18.84
C GLY A 484 -10.50 11.45 -20.29
N PHE A 485 -11.29 12.01 -21.20
CA PHE A 485 -10.90 12.29 -22.58
C PHE A 485 -9.71 13.26 -22.60
N ARG A 486 -9.79 14.36 -21.84
CA ARG A 486 -8.68 15.30 -21.72
C ARG A 486 -7.41 14.60 -21.25
N SER A 487 -7.45 13.86 -20.15
CA SER A 487 -6.26 13.19 -19.63
C SER A 487 -5.70 12.14 -20.58
N ALA A 488 -6.55 11.30 -21.17
CA ALA A 488 -6.14 10.25 -22.10
C ALA A 488 -5.41 10.82 -23.33
N PHE A 489 -5.90 11.94 -23.88
CA PHE A 489 -5.30 12.67 -25.00
C PHE A 489 -4.22 13.69 -24.58
N LYS A 490 -3.66 13.56 -23.37
CA LYS A 490 -2.55 14.39 -22.85
C LYS A 490 -2.88 15.89 -22.81
N TRP A 491 -4.15 16.21 -22.60
CA TRP A 491 -4.64 17.54 -22.27
C TRP A 491 -4.81 17.68 -20.75
N GLU A 492 -4.76 18.92 -20.28
CA GLU A 492 -4.82 19.21 -18.85
C GLU A 492 -6.23 18.97 -18.31
N SER A 493 -6.29 18.35 -17.13
CA SER A 493 -7.53 17.97 -16.47
C SER A 493 -7.33 18.00 -14.97
N LYS A 494 -7.71 19.12 -14.33
CA LYS A 494 -7.57 19.29 -12.88
C LYS A 494 -8.29 18.17 -12.10
N ALA A 495 -9.49 17.77 -12.54
CA ALA A 495 -10.24 16.72 -11.87
C ALA A 495 -9.51 15.37 -11.92
N TYR A 496 -8.87 15.04 -13.04
CA TYR A 496 -8.04 13.84 -13.15
C TYR A 496 -6.77 13.96 -12.30
N ASP A 497 -6.09 15.10 -12.35
CA ASP A 497 -4.87 15.35 -11.57
C ASP A 497 -5.14 15.21 -10.06
N ASP A 498 -6.21 15.85 -9.57
CA ASP A 498 -6.62 15.77 -8.17
C ASP A 498 -7.02 14.34 -7.79
N PHE A 499 -7.77 13.64 -8.66
CA PHE A 499 -8.15 12.24 -8.45
C PHE A 499 -6.93 11.31 -8.34
N MET A 500 -5.94 11.47 -9.22
CA MET A 500 -4.71 10.67 -9.22
C MET A 500 -3.81 10.99 -8.01
N ARG A 501 -3.68 12.27 -7.63
CA ARG A 501 -2.95 12.69 -6.42
C ARG A 501 -3.58 12.19 -5.13
N ASN A 502 -4.90 11.97 -5.12
CA ASN A 502 -5.63 11.31 -4.03
C ASN A 502 -5.72 9.79 -4.21
N GLN A 503 -4.81 9.18 -4.99
CA GLN A 503 -4.65 7.72 -5.15
C GLN A 503 -5.88 7.00 -5.71
N GLY A 504 -6.68 7.71 -6.50
CA GLY A 504 -7.86 7.18 -7.18
C GLY A 504 -7.55 6.22 -8.35
N GLY A 505 -6.36 6.30 -8.94
CA GLY A 505 -5.92 5.46 -10.05
C GLY A 505 -5.48 4.05 -9.64
N TYR A 506 -5.12 3.24 -10.65
CA TYR A 506 -4.58 1.89 -10.50
C TYR A 506 -3.27 1.74 -11.27
N GLY A 507 -2.17 1.44 -10.57
CA GLY A 507 -0.84 1.26 -11.19
C GLY A 507 -0.27 2.53 -11.84
N GLY A 508 0.93 2.43 -12.41
CA GLY A 508 1.56 3.48 -13.22
C GLY A 508 2.61 2.95 -14.17
N TYR A 509 2.81 3.62 -15.31
CA TYR A 509 3.81 3.22 -16.30
C TYR A 509 5.26 3.37 -15.79
N ILE A 510 5.48 4.27 -14.83
CA ILE A 510 6.79 4.61 -14.23
C ILE A 510 7.16 3.63 -13.09
N GLU A 511 6.90 2.35 -13.33
CA GLU A 511 7.17 1.27 -12.37
C GLU A 511 8.44 0.47 -12.72
N SER A 512 8.79 0.37 -14.00
CA SER A 512 9.90 -0.48 -14.47
C SER A 512 11.14 0.29 -14.85
N SER A 513 12.28 -0.40 -14.92
CA SER A 513 13.57 0.15 -15.39
C SER A 513 13.46 0.79 -16.78
N LYS A 514 12.77 0.13 -17.72
CA LYS A 514 12.47 0.64 -19.07
C LYS A 514 11.53 1.85 -19.00
N GLY A 515 10.49 1.80 -18.16
CA GLY A 515 9.57 2.91 -17.94
C GLY A 515 10.27 4.17 -17.43
N LEU A 516 11.24 4.03 -16.52
CA LEU A 516 12.05 5.14 -16.02
C LEU A 516 12.90 5.81 -17.11
N ALA A 517 13.50 5.03 -18.00
CA ALA A 517 14.28 5.57 -19.12
C ALA A 517 13.38 6.35 -20.10
N THR A 518 12.22 5.79 -20.45
CA THR A 518 11.25 6.48 -21.31
C THR A 518 10.67 7.73 -20.64
N ALA A 519 10.37 7.70 -19.34
CA ALA A 519 9.90 8.85 -18.59
C ALA A 519 10.95 9.98 -18.57
N SER A 520 12.23 9.66 -18.34
CA SER A 520 13.33 10.63 -18.43
C SER A 520 13.40 11.28 -19.81
N GLU A 521 13.19 10.53 -20.88
CA GLU A 521 13.16 11.09 -22.23
C GLU A 521 11.95 12.01 -22.47
N GLN A 522 10.77 11.62 -21.97
CA GLN A 522 9.54 12.40 -22.07
C GLN A 522 9.67 13.79 -21.43
N LEU A 523 10.42 13.95 -20.33
CA LEU A 523 10.66 15.25 -19.69
C LEU A 523 11.17 16.34 -20.66
N PHE A 524 11.88 15.96 -21.72
CA PHE A 524 12.49 16.87 -22.70
C PHE A 524 11.76 16.89 -24.06
N ARG A 525 10.69 16.10 -24.22
CA ARG A 525 9.89 16.10 -25.46
C ARG A 525 8.80 17.18 -25.40
N PRO A 526 8.48 17.85 -26.52
CA PRO A 526 7.42 18.85 -26.53
C PRO A 526 6.02 18.20 -26.46
N ARG A 527 5.10 18.76 -25.65
CA ARG A 527 3.75 18.19 -25.44
C ARG A 527 2.97 17.92 -26.72
N TRP A 528 3.15 18.75 -27.75
CA TRP A 528 2.43 18.58 -29.01
C TRP A 528 2.76 17.24 -29.67
N MET A 529 3.99 16.75 -29.54
CA MET A 529 4.41 15.49 -30.15
C MET A 529 3.72 14.29 -29.48
N GLU A 530 3.54 14.33 -28.15
CA GLU A 530 2.78 13.33 -27.41
C GLU A 530 1.29 13.37 -27.76
N ARG A 531 0.72 14.58 -27.89
CA ARG A 531 -0.68 14.77 -28.34
C ARG A 531 -0.90 14.29 -29.77
N THR A 532 0.04 14.56 -30.66
CA THR A 532 0.00 14.08 -32.05
C THR A 532 0.06 12.55 -32.10
N LYS A 533 0.95 11.94 -31.32
CA LYS A 533 1.06 10.48 -31.24
C LYS A 533 -0.24 9.85 -30.73
N ALA A 534 -0.84 10.45 -29.71
CA ALA A 534 -2.10 10.02 -29.09
C ALA A 534 -3.31 10.03 -30.06
N VAL A 535 -3.24 10.79 -31.16
CA VAL A 535 -4.32 10.92 -32.16
C VAL A 535 -4.01 10.14 -33.44
N ILE A 536 -2.76 10.15 -33.92
CA ILE A 536 -2.39 9.55 -35.21
C ILE A 536 -2.10 8.05 -35.08
N ASN A 537 -1.57 7.59 -33.95
CA ASN A 537 -1.30 6.17 -33.76
C ASN A 537 -2.63 5.43 -33.48
N PRO A 538 -3.05 4.48 -34.35
CA PRO A 538 -4.36 3.84 -34.21
C PRO A 538 -4.51 3.02 -32.91
N PHE A 539 -3.42 2.40 -32.43
CA PHE A 539 -3.44 1.66 -31.17
C PHE A 539 -3.54 2.60 -29.97
N GLU A 540 -2.82 3.73 -29.97
CA GLU A 540 -2.96 4.75 -28.93
C GLU A 540 -4.33 5.43 -28.98
N LEU A 541 -4.86 5.72 -30.17
CA LEU A 541 -6.18 6.33 -30.33
C LEU A 541 -7.28 5.46 -29.69
N ILE A 542 -7.32 4.17 -30.03
CA ILE A 542 -8.29 3.21 -29.47
C ILE A 542 -8.05 3.04 -27.95
N GLY A 543 -6.78 2.94 -27.54
CA GLY A 543 -6.41 2.82 -26.13
C GLY A 543 -6.85 4.03 -25.31
N ASN A 544 -6.59 5.25 -25.80
CA ASN A 544 -6.94 6.51 -25.14
C ASN A 544 -8.45 6.71 -25.04
N PHE A 545 -9.21 6.36 -26.09
CA PHE A 545 -10.67 6.36 -26.00
C PHE A 545 -11.19 5.34 -24.99
N SER A 546 -10.61 4.15 -24.94
CA SER A 546 -10.98 3.12 -23.96
C SER A 546 -10.67 3.56 -22.53
N GLU A 547 -9.50 4.18 -22.31
CA GLU A 547 -9.13 4.80 -21.03
C GLU A 547 -10.11 5.91 -20.62
N ALA A 548 -10.50 6.79 -21.55
CA ALA A 548 -11.46 7.85 -21.29
C ALA A 548 -12.84 7.32 -20.86
N ILE A 549 -13.30 6.24 -21.50
CA ILE A 549 -14.55 5.55 -21.15
C ILE A 549 -14.44 4.89 -19.76
N GLU A 550 -13.34 4.20 -19.47
CA GLU A 550 -13.11 3.56 -18.17
C GLU A 550 -13.05 4.58 -17.02
N LEU A 551 -12.44 5.74 -17.27
CA LEU A 551 -12.31 6.83 -16.30
C LEU A 551 -13.63 7.60 -16.09
N ALA A 552 -14.55 7.58 -17.05
CA ALA A 552 -15.74 8.43 -17.02
C ALA A 552 -16.61 8.23 -15.75
N PRO A 553 -16.96 7.00 -15.32
CA PRO A 553 -17.70 6.82 -14.08
C PRO A 553 -16.93 7.28 -12.84
N ARG A 554 -15.63 6.99 -12.79
CA ARG A 554 -14.77 7.30 -11.63
C ARG A 554 -14.62 8.81 -11.46
N LEU A 555 -14.24 9.53 -12.51
CA LEU A 555 -14.08 10.99 -12.47
C LEU A 555 -15.42 11.72 -12.27
N GLY A 556 -16.51 11.19 -12.84
CA GLY A 556 -17.85 11.70 -12.62
C GLY A 556 -18.23 11.65 -11.13
N ILE A 557 -18.05 10.48 -10.49
CA ILE A 557 -18.31 10.33 -9.05
C ILE A 557 -17.36 11.14 -8.21
N TYR A 558 -16.07 11.19 -8.54
CA TYR A 558 -15.09 11.98 -7.81
C TYR A 558 -15.56 13.44 -7.69
N LYS A 559 -15.92 14.05 -8.83
CA LYS A 559 -16.45 15.42 -8.87
C LYS A 559 -17.77 15.57 -8.14
N LYS A 560 -18.67 14.59 -8.29
CA LYS A 560 -19.98 14.61 -7.64
C LYS A 560 -19.86 14.51 -6.12
N ALA A 561 -18.99 13.66 -5.61
CA ALA A 561 -18.71 13.49 -4.19
C ALA A 561 -18.12 14.77 -3.60
N LEU A 562 -17.13 15.38 -4.25
CA LEU A 562 -16.57 16.68 -3.86
C LEU A 562 -17.65 17.77 -3.80
N SER A 563 -18.53 17.85 -4.81
CA SER A 563 -19.64 18.82 -4.81
C SER A 563 -20.67 18.60 -3.69
N LYS A 564 -20.64 17.43 -3.07
CA LYS A 564 -21.51 17.03 -1.96
C LYS A 564 -20.81 17.11 -0.60
N GLY A 565 -19.59 17.66 -0.55
CA GLY A 565 -18.85 17.90 0.68
C GLY A 565 -17.93 16.75 1.11
N ALA A 566 -17.77 15.71 0.29
CA ALA A 566 -16.79 14.65 0.58
C ALA A 566 -15.36 15.22 0.53
N THR A 567 -14.49 14.69 1.39
CA THR A 567 -13.05 15.02 1.31
C THR A 567 -12.45 14.45 0.01
N PRO A 568 -11.32 14.98 -0.48
CA PRO A 568 -10.66 14.43 -1.67
C PRO A 568 -10.33 12.93 -1.57
N LEU A 569 -9.89 12.47 -0.40
CA LEU A 569 -9.64 11.05 -0.15
C LEU A 569 -10.93 10.21 -0.21
N GLU A 570 -12.00 10.68 0.44
CA GLU A 570 -13.30 9.99 0.39
C GLU A 570 -13.85 9.94 -1.03
N ALA A 571 -13.80 11.07 -1.75
CA ALA A 571 -14.24 11.14 -3.14
C ALA A 571 -13.46 10.16 -4.03
N ALA A 572 -12.14 10.04 -3.85
CA ALA A 572 -11.30 9.11 -4.61
C ALA A 572 -11.60 7.65 -4.26
N PHE A 573 -11.79 7.34 -2.97
CA PHE A 573 -12.17 6.00 -2.51
C PHE A 573 -13.54 5.57 -3.05
N GLU A 574 -14.53 6.47 -3.02
CA GLU A 574 -15.88 6.21 -3.53
C GLU A 574 -15.90 6.09 -5.06
N ALA A 575 -15.11 6.91 -5.76
CA ALA A 575 -14.90 6.80 -7.20
C ALA A 575 -14.23 5.47 -7.60
N ARG A 576 -13.37 4.90 -6.76
CA ARG A 576 -12.80 3.56 -7.00
C ARG A 576 -13.81 2.44 -6.82
N ASN A 577 -14.75 2.59 -5.88
CA ASN A 577 -15.77 1.59 -5.57
C ASN A 577 -17.03 1.71 -6.43
N VAL A 578 -17.18 2.76 -7.25
CA VAL A 578 -18.34 2.90 -8.16
C VAL A 578 -18.29 1.93 -9.34
N THR A 579 -17.10 1.48 -9.72
CA THR A 579 -16.87 0.38 -10.65
C THR A 579 -16.06 -0.72 -9.97
N VAL A 580 -15.71 -1.78 -10.70
CA VAL A 580 -14.87 -2.83 -10.15
C VAL A 580 -13.49 -2.26 -9.79
N ASP A 581 -13.10 -2.41 -8.52
CA ASP A 581 -11.76 -2.10 -8.05
C ASP A 581 -10.85 -3.30 -8.27
N PHE A 582 -10.00 -3.22 -9.29
CA PHE A 582 -9.09 -4.30 -9.68
C PHE A 582 -7.95 -4.53 -8.68
N ALA A 583 -7.62 -3.55 -7.84
CA ALA A 583 -6.64 -3.71 -6.77
C ALA A 583 -7.24 -4.49 -5.58
N LYS A 584 -8.56 -4.54 -5.45
CA LYS A 584 -9.25 -5.40 -4.47
C LYS A 584 -9.19 -6.85 -4.91
N SER A 585 -8.36 -7.63 -4.25
CA SER A 585 -8.29 -9.07 -4.48
C SER A 585 -7.63 -9.77 -3.31
N GLY A 586 -8.08 -10.98 -3.01
CA GLY A 586 -7.37 -11.89 -2.13
C GLY A 586 -6.04 -12.37 -2.74
N VAL A 587 -5.21 -13.02 -1.95
CA VAL A 587 -3.91 -13.55 -2.42
C VAL A 587 -4.13 -14.69 -3.43
N GLU A 588 -5.02 -15.64 -3.12
CA GLU A 588 -5.33 -16.79 -3.98
C GLU A 588 -6.11 -16.39 -5.23
N ALA A 589 -7.03 -15.43 -5.11
CA ALA A 589 -7.74 -14.91 -6.27
C ALA A 589 -6.80 -14.27 -7.30
N ARG A 590 -5.70 -13.64 -6.87
CA ARG A 590 -4.68 -13.14 -7.80
C ARG A 590 -3.97 -14.26 -8.54
N LEU A 591 -3.65 -15.36 -7.86
CA LEU A 591 -3.07 -16.55 -8.49
C LEU A 591 -4.05 -17.16 -9.51
N ILE A 592 -5.31 -17.35 -9.12
CA ILE A 592 -6.34 -17.90 -10.02
C ILE A 592 -6.61 -16.98 -11.20
N ASN A 593 -6.63 -15.66 -11.01
CA ASN A 593 -6.82 -14.68 -12.07
C ASN A 593 -5.65 -14.62 -13.07
N MET A 594 -4.48 -15.22 -12.75
CA MET A 594 -3.42 -15.45 -13.74
C MET A 594 -3.83 -16.53 -14.75
N TRP A 595 -4.49 -17.60 -14.29
CA TRP A 595 -4.91 -18.74 -15.11
C TRP A 595 -6.27 -18.54 -15.77
N VAL A 596 -7.22 -17.94 -15.06
CA VAL A 596 -8.58 -17.67 -15.53
C VAL A 596 -8.85 -16.17 -15.48
N PRO A 597 -8.69 -15.45 -16.61
CA PRO A 597 -8.89 -14.01 -16.66
C PRO A 597 -10.28 -13.57 -16.16
N PHE A 598 -10.33 -12.43 -15.46
CA PHE A 598 -11.54 -11.74 -15.01
C PHE A 598 -12.36 -12.42 -13.90
N VAL A 599 -11.92 -13.55 -13.34
CA VAL A 599 -12.59 -14.21 -12.21
C VAL A 599 -12.74 -13.26 -11.02
N ASN A 600 -11.67 -12.53 -10.66
CA ASN A 600 -11.74 -11.55 -9.57
C ASN A 600 -12.73 -10.42 -9.91
N ALA A 601 -12.75 -9.94 -11.15
CA ALA A 601 -13.64 -8.85 -11.55
C ALA A 601 -15.12 -9.24 -11.45
N ARG A 602 -15.48 -10.44 -11.95
CA ARG A 602 -16.83 -11.00 -11.84
C ARG A 602 -17.24 -11.15 -10.37
N TRP A 603 -16.34 -11.69 -9.54
CA TRP A 603 -16.59 -11.89 -8.12
C TRP A 603 -16.79 -10.56 -7.37
N GLN A 604 -15.92 -9.57 -7.58
CA GLN A 604 -16.08 -8.24 -6.97
C GLN A 604 -17.34 -7.52 -7.43
N GLY A 605 -17.75 -7.69 -8.70
CA GLY A 605 -19.02 -7.16 -9.20
C GLY A 605 -20.22 -7.68 -8.41
N LEU A 606 -20.29 -9.00 -8.19
CA LEU A 606 -21.33 -9.64 -7.37
C LEU A 606 -21.32 -9.11 -5.92
N LEU A 607 -20.15 -9.01 -5.30
CA LEU A 607 -20.02 -8.51 -3.93
C LEU A 607 -20.45 -7.06 -3.78
N ASN A 608 -20.16 -6.21 -4.77
CA ASN A 608 -20.58 -4.81 -4.75
C ASN A 608 -22.10 -4.68 -4.78
N VAL A 609 -22.78 -5.44 -5.66
CA VAL A 609 -24.25 -5.46 -5.73
C VAL A 609 -24.84 -6.03 -4.44
N GLY A 610 -24.32 -7.15 -3.95
CA GLY A 610 -24.79 -7.78 -2.70
C GLY A 610 -24.65 -6.86 -1.49
N ARG A 611 -23.54 -6.10 -1.39
CA ARG A 611 -23.36 -5.09 -0.35
C ARG A 611 -24.43 -4.00 -0.41
N VAL A 612 -24.65 -3.42 -1.59
CA VAL A 612 -25.61 -2.31 -1.74
C VAL A 612 -27.06 -2.79 -1.57
N LEU A 613 -27.36 -4.04 -1.97
CA LEU A 613 -28.64 -4.69 -1.68
C LEU A 613 -28.86 -4.86 -0.17
N LYS A 614 -27.82 -5.26 0.58
CA LYS A 614 -27.90 -5.33 2.05
C LYS A 614 -28.11 -3.95 2.67
N ASP A 615 -27.40 -2.93 2.19
CA ASP A 615 -27.47 -1.57 2.74
C ASP A 615 -28.81 -0.88 2.39
N ASN A 616 -29.35 -1.10 1.19
CA ASN A 616 -30.56 -0.46 0.68
C ASN A 616 -31.35 -1.42 -0.26
N PRO A 617 -32.12 -2.38 0.28
CA PRO A 617 -32.69 -3.47 -0.52
C PRO A 617 -33.72 -3.00 -1.56
N VAL A 618 -34.67 -2.16 -1.15
CA VAL A 618 -35.75 -1.66 -2.02
C VAL A 618 -35.20 -0.83 -3.17
N ARG A 619 -34.31 0.13 -2.87
CA ARG A 619 -33.69 0.99 -3.88
C ARG A 619 -32.87 0.20 -4.89
N THR A 620 -32.11 -0.79 -4.40
CA THR A 620 -31.25 -1.62 -5.24
C THR A 620 -32.09 -2.53 -6.13
N ALA A 621 -33.11 -3.18 -5.57
CA ALA A 621 -34.05 -4.00 -6.33
C ALA A 621 -34.76 -3.20 -7.41
N ALA A 622 -35.30 -2.01 -7.08
CA ALA A 622 -35.97 -1.15 -8.06
C ALA A 622 -35.05 -0.74 -9.21
N ARG A 623 -33.80 -0.39 -8.92
CA ARG A 623 -32.80 -0.04 -9.95
C ARG A 623 -32.36 -1.26 -10.76
N ALA A 624 -32.17 -2.41 -10.13
CA ALA A 624 -31.81 -3.65 -10.83
C ALA A 624 -32.94 -4.09 -11.77
N MET A 625 -34.20 -3.95 -11.32
CA MET A 625 -35.37 -4.17 -12.16
C MET A 625 -35.38 -3.24 -13.36
N ALA A 626 -35.23 -1.93 -13.14
CA ALA A 626 -35.29 -0.94 -14.22
C ALA A 626 -34.11 -1.02 -15.21
N LEU A 627 -32.90 -1.31 -14.74
CA LEU A 627 -31.68 -1.21 -15.54
C LEU A 627 -31.22 -2.54 -16.14
N THR A 628 -31.64 -3.67 -15.57
CA THR A 628 -31.15 -5.00 -15.95
C THR A 628 -32.30 -5.94 -16.29
N VAL A 629 -33.23 -6.17 -15.37
CA VAL A 629 -34.26 -7.20 -15.54
C VAL A 629 -35.27 -6.82 -16.63
N LEU A 630 -35.86 -5.63 -16.57
CA LEU A 630 -36.87 -5.18 -17.55
C LEU A 630 -36.30 -5.07 -18.97
N PRO A 631 -35.11 -4.47 -19.19
CA PRO A 631 -34.48 -4.52 -20.51
C PRO A 631 -34.18 -5.94 -20.97
N GLY A 632 -33.70 -6.84 -20.09
CA GLY A 632 -33.45 -8.23 -20.43
C GLY A 632 -34.71 -8.97 -20.87
N ILE A 633 -35.81 -8.81 -20.12
CA ILE A 633 -37.13 -9.35 -20.48
C ILE A 633 -37.61 -8.77 -21.82
N ALA A 634 -37.48 -7.45 -22.02
CA ALA A 634 -37.89 -6.79 -23.26
C ALA A 634 -37.06 -7.30 -24.46
N THR A 635 -35.74 -7.45 -24.30
CA THR A 635 -34.87 -8.01 -25.34
C THR A 635 -35.20 -9.47 -25.62
N TYR A 636 -35.46 -10.27 -24.59
CA TYR A 636 -35.90 -11.66 -24.74
C TYR A 636 -37.19 -11.73 -25.58
N PHE A 637 -38.24 -11.01 -25.18
CA PHE A 637 -39.50 -11.02 -25.92
C PHE A 637 -39.34 -10.45 -27.32
N TYR A 638 -38.55 -9.40 -27.50
CA TYR A 638 -38.26 -8.85 -28.83
C TYR A 638 -37.61 -9.90 -29.74
N ASN A 639 -36.62 -10.65 -29.24
CA ASN A 639 -35.94 -11.68 -30.02
C ASN A 639 -36.87 -12.85 -30.35
N VAL A 640 -37.59 -13.37 -29.36
CA VAL A 640 -38.50 -14.52 -29.56
C VAL A 640 -39.67 -14.15 -30.49
N MET A 641 -40.18 -12.92 -30.42
CA MET A 641 -41.34 -12.52 -31.22
C MET A 641 -41.01 -12.06 -32.65
N ASN A 642 -39.80 -11.55 -32.89
CA ASN A 642 -39.44 -10.97 -34.20
C ASN A 642 -38.35 -11.75 -34.95
N HIS A 643 -37.65 -12.66 -34.27
CA HIS A 643 -36.50 -13.40 -34.79
C HIS A 643 -36.51 -14.85 -34.31
N GLU A 644 -37.68 -15.50 -34.36
CA GLU A 644 -37.89 -16.88 -33.91
C GLU A 644 -36.89 -17.85 -34.56
N GLU A 645 -36.64 -17.71 -35.87
CA GLU A 645 -35.67 -18.58 -36.56
C GLU A 645 -34.24 -18.49 -36.01
N LEU A 646 -33.81 -17.30 -35.58
CA LEU A 646 -32.48 -17.11 -34.98
C LEU A 646 -32.46 -17.59 -33.52
N TRP A 647 -33.59 -17.54 -32.82
CA TRP A 647 -33.71 -18.08 -31.47
C TRP A 647 -33.55 -19.60 -31.48
N ASP A 648 -34.16 -20.29 -32.45
CA ASP A 648 -34.07 -21.75 -32.57
C ASP A 648 -32.65 -22.23 -32.87
N ASP A 649 -31.88 -21.46 -33.63
CA ASP A 649 -30.46 -21.72 -33.93
C ASP A 649 -29.53 -21.58 -32.71
N ILE A 650 -29.96 -20.94 -31.61
CA ILE A 650 -29.15 -20.83 -30.40
C ILE A 650 -29.11 -22.20 -29.70
N PRO A 651 -27.92 -22.78 -29.46
CA PRO A 651 -27.79 -24.05 -28.74
C PRO A 651 -28.45 -24.01 -27.36
N GLN A 652 -29.08 -25.11 -26.95
CA GLN A 652 -29.81 -25.17 -25.69
C GLN A 652 -28.95 -24.78 -24.47
N TRP A 653 -27.67 -25.20 -24.43
CA TRP A 653 -26.78 -24.80 -23.33
C TRP A 653 -26.63 -23.28 -23.19
N ALA A 654 -26.68 -22.53 -24.29
CA ALA A 654 -26.58 -21.08 -24.27
C ALA A 654 -27.90 -20.44 -23.79
N LYS A 655 -29.04 -21.02 -24.18
CA LYS A 655 -30.37 -20.66 -23.65
C LYS A 655 -30.51 -20.95 -22.15
N ASP A 656 -29.90 -22.03 -21.67
CA ASP A 656 -29.96 -22.41 -20.25
C ASP A 656 -29.02 -21.58 -19.36
N THR A 657 -27.99 -20.95 -19.95
CA THR A 657 -26.95 -20.20 -19.23
C THR A 657 -27.30 -18.72 -19.03
N TYR A 658 -28.15 -18.14 -19.89
CA TYR A 658 -28.49 -16.72 -19.94
C TYR A 658 -30.00 -16.52 -19.79
#